data_AF-A0A9Q0XN25-F1
#
_entry.id   AF-A0A9Q0XN25-F1
#
_cell.length_a   1.000
_cell.length_b   1.000
_cell.length_c   1.000
_cell.angle_alpha   90.00
_cell.angle_beta   90.00
_cell.angle_gamma   90.00
#
_symmetry.space_group_name_H-M   'P 1'
#
loop_
_entity.id
_entity.type
_entity.pdbx_description
1 polymer ?
#
loop_
_entity_poly.entity_id
_entity_poly.type
_entity_poly.pdbx_seq_one_letter_code
_entity_poly.pdbx_strand_id
1 'polypeptide(L)'
;MASCPCAAPRLFGTGLPPLPSHLPREWEREGEGPKKVTMKGLYWQQNSSGEDAHFIFLEKDNVSVARDNHVKVQVKACALSRIDTKLLSDIKMKKEFLPVGREIAGVVLEIGEKVSTFQPCDEVVGILPLDSEDSGLCEVVLVHEHYLTHKPEKISWLESAGTIRDGVCAYTALHYLSCVSPGKTVLIMDGASPFGTIAIQLAQHRGAKVISTVNSLEEKQYLERLTPSVGTKQPLVAHIIDQSNGKCDLTESCLEETGGLGVDIILDAGVCLYNKENKDAVQELLPHKHDIITLLSVGGHWITTEEDLQLDPPDSRCLFLKGATVSFLNDEVWNLSNMQQGKYLYILYVLFVDGLREDNPVLNKEFSEALSVDSDPSLAASSVGAPSSSSSELPADWSIKTRILFTSSQPFAWADHIKAQEESQGHAQHCRARVTNLPHSIQEPKLSTELRCAFQQSLVYWLHPYLPWLQLFPRIGADRKMTRKNNPWSYDEALQHVLMSEWSLSFTSLYNQLRAKLCPYFYVCTYQFTVLFRAAGLAGSDVITALISPTTRGLREAMKNEGIEFYLPFQEVRKKKLNALGSHLESRSAGDSDTNTENAENEGEQRLSGVCGDDGEDEDDEGFSWLEEMGVHDKIKKPDTNSIKLYKERHEIQMDHKPESVALVKGPDTFTLLNFLMNCKSLVASAGPQAGLPPTLLSPNAFRGATMQTLKARSINVKTQVHSHFNDAFSLEIVGPILPHSLHALSMLLKSAQSGSFSAVCYTHEPTAVFNTAISNQQSMAKELLSKDLLKCGLHPDTLDQLVVCPSLGKSSIRFIEMNNYVYRWKV
;
A
#
# COMPACT_ATOMS: atom_id res chain seq x y z
N MET A 1 -3.83 -41.12 -50.34
CA MET A 1 -3.90 -40.31 -51.57
C MET A 1 -4.39 -38.91 -51.20
N ALA A 2 -3.91 -37.90 -51.93
CA ALA A 2 -4.34 -36.48 -52.05
C ALA A 2 -5.66 -36.01 -51.37
N SER A 3 -5.84 -34.76 -50.94
CA SER A 3 -4.96 -33.56 -50.81
C SER A 3 -5.75 -32.38 -50.22
N CYS A 4 -5.12 -31.50 -49.43
CA CYS A 4 -5.63 -30.14 -49.15
C CYS A 4 -5.77 -29.31 -50.45
N PRO A 5 -6.65 -28.28 -50.55
CA PRO A 5 -6.38 -26.99 -49.89
C PRO A 5 -7.60 -26.14 -49.45
N CYS A 6 -7.40 -25.29 -48.43
CA CYS A 6 -8.13 -24.03 -48.24
C CYS A 6 -7.14 -22.87 -48.33
N ALA A 7 -7.56 -21.75 -48.95
CA ALA A 7 -6.67 -20.69 -49.40
C ALA A 7 -6.71 -19.43 -48.51
N ALA A 8 -5.59 -18.70 -48.50
CA ALA A 8 -5.53 -17.30 -48.09
C ALA A 8 -5.25 -16.40 -49.33
N PRO A 9 -5.82 -15.20 -49.42
CA PRO A 9 -5.51 -14.26 -50.50
C PRO A 9 -4.17 -13.53 -50.26
N ARG A 10 -3.49 -13.18 -51.36
CA ARG A 10 -2.18 -12.50 -51.40
C ARG A 10 -2.31 -10.99 -51.68
N LEU A 11 -1.13 -10.33 -51.75
CA LEU A 11 -0.69 -9.20 -52.62
C LEU A 11 -0.36 -7.91 -51.83
N PHE A 12 0.75 -7.16 -52.06
CA PHE A 12 1.98 -7.25 -52.89
C PHE A 12 3.14 -6.65 -52.04
N GLY A 13 4.41 -7.11 -52.09
CA GLY A 13 5.44 -6.87 -53.12
C GLY A 13 6.24 -5.59 -52.78
N THR A 14 7.55 -5.58 -52.44
CA THR A 14 8.76 -6.21 -53.02
C THR A 14 9.67 -6.83 -51.91
N GLY A 15 10.87 -7.41 -52.13
CA GLY A 15 11.57 -7.83 -53.37
C GLY A 15 13.12 -7.70 -53.31
N LEU A 16 13.82 -8.70 -52.74
CA LEU A 16 15.28 -8.92 -52.70
C LEU A 16 15.56 -10.44 -52.91
N PRO A 17 16.77 -10.88 -53.32
CA PRO A 17 16.97 -12.20 -53.91
C PRO A 17 17.04 -13.36 -52.90
N PRO A 18 16.75 -14.61 -53.33
CA PRO A 18 16.87 -15.79 -52.48
C PRO A 18 18.34 -16.19 -52.25
N LEU A 19 18.69 -16.48 -50.99
CA LEU A 19 19.94 -17.14 -50.63
C LEU A 19 19.92 -18.61 -51.09
N PRO A 20 21.07 -19.19 -51.49
CA PRO A 20 21.11 -20.50 -52.14
C PRO A 20 20.83 -21.66 -51.18
N SER A 21 19.95 -22.57 -51.61
CA SER A 21 19.56 -23.78 -50.90
C SER A 21 20.60 -24.90 -51.07
N HIS A 22 21.71 -24.84 -50.33
CA HIS A 22 22.66 -25.95 -50.20
C HIS A 22 23.21 -26.09 -48.77
N LEU A 23 22.52 -26.87 -47.94
CA LEU A 23 23.17 -27.59 -46.83
C LEU A 23 23.91 -28.80 -47.41
N PRO A 24 25.18 -29.04 -47.07
CA PRO A 24 25.90 -30.21 -47.54
C PRO A 24 25.35 -31.50 -46.91
N ARG A 25 24.98 -32.46 -47.75
CA ARG A 25 24.64 -33.83 -47.33
C ARG A 25 25.91 -34.68 -47.26
N GLU A 26 26.63 -34.63 -46.15
CA GLU A 26 27.76 -35.54 -45.89
C GLU A 26 27.71 -36.14 -44.48
N TRP A 27 26.73 -37.01 -44.24
CA TRP A 27 26.73 -37.96 -43.12
C TRP A 27 26.12 -39.30 -43.52
N GLU A 28 26.78 -40.04 -44.42
CA GLU A 28 26.57 -41.49 -44.49
C GLU A 28 27.77 -42.21 -45.13
N ARG A 29 28.33 -43.18 -44.37
CA ARG A 29 29.47 -44.07 -44.68
C ARG A 29 30.86 -43.42 -44.78
N GLU A 30 31.64 -43.56 -43.70
CA GLU A 30 32.61 -44.66 -43.59
C GLU A 30 32.84 -45.05 -42.12
N GLY A 31 33.37 -46.25 -41.88
CA GLY A 31 33.32 -46.90 -40.57
C GLY A 31 34.44 -46.51 -39.61
N GLU A 32 34.16 -45.56 -38.71
CA GLU A 32 34.88 -45.40 -37.43
C GLU A 32 33.86 -45.39 -36.28
N GLY A 33 34.28 -45.78 -35.07
CA GLY A 33 33.41 -45.75 -33.88
C GLY A 33 32.89 -44.34 -33.57
N PRO A 34 31.85 -44.20 -32.73
CA PRO A 34 31.18 -42.91 -32.50
C PRO A 34 32.18 -41.86 -32.00
N LYS A 35 32.59 -40.94 -32.89
CA LYS A 35 33.38 -39.77 -32.53
C LYS A 35 32.55 -38.93 -31.58
N LYS A 36 32.90 -38.95 -30.30
CA LYS A 36 32.37 -38.02 -29.29
C LYS A 36 32.54 -36.60 -29.83
N VAL A 37 31.42 -35.93 -30.09
CA VAL A 37 31.42 -34.51 -30.41
C VAL A 37 31.73 -33.76 -29.11
N THR A 38 32.94 -33.23 -28.99
CA THR A 38 33.31 -32.34 -27.89
C THR A 38 33.04 -30.89 -28.30
N MET A 39 32.47 -30.13 -27.36
CA MET A 39 32.17 -28.70 -27.52
C MET A 39 33.06 -27.89 -26.58
N LYS A 40 33.39 -26.65 -26.95
CA LYS A 40 34.29 -25.80 -26.16
C LYS A 40 33.48 -24.80 -25.34
N GLY A 41 33.75 -24.76 -24.04
CA GLY A 41 33.25 -23.74 -23.12
C GLY A 41 34.40 -22.91 -22.55
N LEU A 42 34.19 -21.59 -22.36
CA LEU A 42 35.17 -20.73 -21.68
C LEU A 42 34.97 -20.74 -20.16
N TYR A 43 36.03 -20.96 -19.40
CA TYR A 43 36.02 -20.97 -17.94
C TYR A 43 37.14 -20.09 -17.38
N TRP A 44 36.94 -19.51 -16.20
CA TRP A 44 37.95 -18.79 -15.44
C TRP A 44 38.56 -19.70 -14.36
N GLN A 45 39.89 -19.80 -14.29
CA GLN A 45 40.59 -20.64 -13.31
C GLN A 45 41.00 -19.82 -12.09
N GLN A 46 40.66 -20.30 -10.88
CA GLN A 46 41.03 -19.63 -9.63
C GLN A 46 42.42 -20.09 -9.13
N ASN A 47 43.47 -19.33 -9.47
CA ASN A 47 44.82 -19.59 -8.95
C ASN A 47 44.97 -19.17 -7.48
N SER A 48 45.65 -19.98 -6.68
CA SER A 48 45.91 -19.75 -5.25
C SER A 48 46.96 -18.66 -4.94
N SER A 49 47.47 -17.95 -5.96
CA SER A 49 48.57 -16.99 -5.86
C SER A 49 48.28 -15.62 -6.50
N GLY A 50 47.01 -15.20 -6.54
CA GLY A 50 46.58 -13.79 -6.52
C GLY A 50 46.85 -12.87 -7.73
N GLU A 51 47.86 -13.11 -8.57
CA GLU A 51 48.38 -12.07 -9.47
C GLU A 51 48.09 -12.25 -10.98
N ASP A 52 47.60 -13.42 -11.44
CA ASP A 52 47.16 -13.60 -12.83
C ASP A 52 45.87 -14.43 -12.95
N ALA A 53 44.88 -13.85 -13.64
CA ALA A 53 43.58 -14.43 -13.94
C ALA A 53 43.60 -15.08 -15.34
N HIS A 54 43.60 -16.42 -15.40
CA HIS A 54 43.60 -17.14 -16.68
C HIS A 54 42.22 -17.65 -17.08
N PHE A 55 41.82 -17.31 -18.31
CA PHE A 55 40.67 -17.92 -18.98
C PHE A 55 41.13 -19.12 -19.81
N ILE A 56 40.43 -20.25 -19.67
CA ILE A 56 40.78 -21.53 -20.28
C ILE A 56 39.56 -22.08 -21.02
N PHE A 57 39.78 -22.59 -22.24
CA PHE A 57 38.77 -23.37 -22.96
C PHE A 57 38.82 -24.82 -22.49
N LEU A 58 37.72 -25.31 -21.92
CA LEU A 58 37.56 -26.73 -21.59
C LEU A 58 36.70 -27.41 -22.66
N GLU A 59 37.12 -28.61 -23.07
CA GLU A 59 36.34 -29.48 -23.95
C GLU A 59 35.35 -30.30 -23.12
N LYS A 60 34.05 -30.17 -23.42
CA LYS A 60 32.95 -30.88 -22.74
C LYS A 60 32.26 -31.81 -23.72
N ASP A 61 31.87 -33.00 -23.25
CA ASP A 61 31.09 -33.94 -24.05
C ASP A 61 29.71 -33.36 -24.43
N ASN A 62 29.28 -33.51 -25.69
CA ASN A 62 27.91 -33.22 -26.11
C ASN A 62 26.95 -34.31 -25.63
N VAL A 63 26.45 -34.18 -24.41
CA VAL A 63 25.48 -35.10 -23.80
C VAL A 63 24.06 -34.79 -24.28
N SER A 64 23.23 -35.81 -24.50
CA SER A 64 21.78 -35.67 -24.71
C SER A 64 21.07 -35.25 -23.42
N VAL A 65 19.83 -34.75 -23.49
CA VAL A 65 19.06 -34.39 -22.29
C VAL A 65 18.76 -35.64 -21.44
N ALA A 66 19.52 -35.83 -20.36
CA ALA A 66 19.41 -36.97 -19.44
C ALA A 66 18.64 -36.64 -18.14
N ARG A 67 17.97 -35.48 -18.08
CA ARG A 67 17.24 -35.00 -16.89
C ARG A 67 15.88 -34.45 -17.31
N ASP A 68 14.82 -34.96 -16.70
CA ASP A 68 13.43 -34.80 -17.14
C ASP A 68 12.96 -33.34 -17.33
N ASN A 69 13.48 -32.39 -16.55
CA ASN A 69 13.07 -30.97 -16.58
C ASN A 69 14.09 -30.02 -17.24
N HIS A 70 15.12 -30.56 -17.90
CA HIS A 70 16.17 -29.73 -18.53
C HIS A 70 15.89 -29.53 -20.03
N VAL A 71 16.38 -28.41 -20.54
CA VAL A 71 16.30 -27.97 -21.93
C VAL A 71 17.72 -27.80 -22.44
N LYS A 72 18.00 -28.37 -23.62
CA LYS A 72 19.28 -28.22 -24.31
C LYS A 72 19.18 -27.07 -25.29
N VAL A 73 19.89 -25.98 -25.02
CA VAL A 73 19.83 -24.75 -25.82
C VAL A 73 21.13 -24.62 -26.62
N GLN A 74 21.01 -24.48 -27.94
CA GLN A 74 22.12 -24.01 -28.77
C GLN A 74 22.27 -22.51 -28.59
N VAL A 75 23.34 -22.07 -27.95
CA VAL A 75 23.59 -20.65 -27.69
C VAL A 75 23.89 -19.93 -29.01
N LYS A 76 23.24 -18.79 -29.23
CA LYS A 76 23.47 -17.89 -30.37
C LYS A 76 24.16 -16.60 -29.94
N ALA A 77 23.88 -16.15 -28.72
CA ALA A 77 24.54 -15.02 -28.07
C ALA A 77 24.66 -15.27 -26.57
N CYS A 78 25.72 -14.73 -25.97
CA CYS A 78 25.92 -14.70 -24.52
C CYS A 78 26.48 -13.32 -24.14
N ALA A 79 26.01 -12.74 -23.03
CA ALA A 79 26.59 -11.50 -22.51
C ALA A 79 27.79 -11.78 -21.59
N LEU A 80 28.60 -10.75 -21.38
CA LEU A 80 29.78 -10.80 -20.53
C LEU A 80 29.55 -9.95 -19.29
N SER A 81 29.44 -10.60 -18.14
CA SER A 81 29.38 -9.97 -16.82
C SER A 81 30.73 -10.05 -16.12
N ARG A 82 30.95 -9.17 -15.14
CA ARG A 82 32.10 -9.29 -14.23
C ARG A 82 31.83 -10.45 -13.27
N ILE A 83 32.77 -11.39 -13.17
CA ILE A 83 32.70 -12.47 -12.18
C ILE A 83 33.00 -11.88 -10.80
N ASP A 84 32.01 -11.87 -9.90
CA ASP A 84 32.25 -11.47 -8.51
C ASP A 84 32.88 -12.62 -7.71
N THR A 85 34.18 -12.50 -7.48
CA THR A 85 34.95 -13.48 -6.72
C THR A 85 34.78 -13.35 -5.20
N LYS A 86 34.29 -12.22 -4.68
CA LYS A 86 33.97 -12.04 -3.26
C LYS A 86 32.70 -12.81 -2.93
N LEU A 87 31.62 -12.55 -3.67
CA LEU A 87 30.32 -13.20 -3.49
C LEU A 87 30.44 -14.73 -3.51
N LEU A 88 31.18 -15.27 -4.48
CA LEU A 88 31.43 -16.71 -4.57
C LEU A 88 32.22 -17.26 -3.37
N SER A 89 33.12 -16.46 -2.79
CA SER A 89 33.85 -16.81 -1.57
C SER A 89 32.97 -16.78 -0.32
N ASP A 90 32.04 -15.81 -0.23
CA ASP A 90 31.10 -15.64 0.89
C ASP A 90 30.02 -16.73 0.92
N ILE A 91 29.49 -17.10 -0.26
CA ILE A 91 28.58 -18.26 -0.44
C ILE A 91 29.34 -19.60 -0.29
N LYS A 92 30.68 -19.57 -0.15
CA LYS A 92 31.58 -20.73 -0.02
C LYS A 92 31.58 -21.68 -1.23
N MET A 93 31.17 -21.18 -2.41
CA MET A 93 31.20 -21.94 -3.67
C MET A 93 32.61 -21.97 -4.25
N LYS A 94 33.44 -22.88 -3.74
CA LYS A 94 34.77 -23.14 -4.28
C LYS A 94 34.70 -24.11 -5.47
N LYS A 95 34.74 -23.59 -6.69
CA LYS A 95 34.99 -24.35 -7.92
C LYS A 95 36.37 -23.97 -8.46
N GLU A 96 37.13 -24.94 -8.95
CA GLU A 96 38.45 -24.72 -9.58
C GLU A 96 38.32 -23.91 -10.89
N PHE A 97 37.21 -24.15 -11.61
CA PHE A 97 36.83 -23.49 -12.85
C PHE A 97 35.44 -22.87 -12.70
N LEU A 98 35.33 -21.56 -12.95
CA LEU A 98 34.06 -20.84 -12.98
C LEU A 98 33.55 -20.65 -14.41
N PRO A 99 32.26 -20.90 -14.71
CA PRO A 99 31.68 -20.61 -16.01
C PRO A 99 31.70 -19.11 -16.33
N VAL A 100 31.91 -18.76 -17.61
CA VAL A 100 31.98 -17.36 -18.07
C VAL A 100 30.76 -17.00 -18.90
N GLY A 101 30.10 -15.90 -18.54
CA GLY A 101 28.84 -15.47 -19.16
C GLY A 101 27.66 -16.33 -18.67
N ARG A 102 26.55 -15.67 -18.33
CA ARG A 102 25.37 -16.34 -17.74
C ARG A 102 24.09 -15.99 -18.48
N GLU A 103 24.02 -14.79 -19.02
CA GLU A 103 22.93 -14.30 -19.83
C GLU A 103 23.06 -14.89 -21.24
N ILE A 104 22.12 -15.75 -21.63
CA ILE A 104 22.15 -16.51 -22.89
C ILE A 104 20.91 -16.23 -23.72
N ALA A 105 21.07 -16.25 -25.04
CA ALA A 105 19.96 -16.32 -25.99
C ALA A 105 20.27 -17.38 -27.07
N GLY A 106 19.30 -18.24 -27.38
CA GLY A 106 19.54 -19.40 -28.22
C GLY A 106 18.29 -20.16 -28.67
N VAL A 107 18.49 -21.29 -29.35
CA VAL A 107 17.41 -22.12 -29.89
C VAL A 107 17.37 -23.46 -29.17
N VAL A 108 16.17 -23.93 -28.79
CA VAL A 108 15.98 -25.24 -28.17
C VAL A 108 16.29 -26.37 -29.16
N LEU A 109 17.18 -27.29 -28.80
CA LEU A 109 17.52 -28.49 -29.57
C LEU A 109 16.76 -29.73 -29.11
N GLU A 110 16.76 -29.97 -27.79
CA GLU A 110 16.19 -31.15 -27.13
C GLU A 110 15.52 -30.69 -25.82
N ILE A 111 14.46 -31.38 -25.42
CA ILE A 111 13.74 -31.17 -24.15
C ILE A 111 13.68 -32.48 -23.35
N GLY A 112 13.65 -32.38 -22.02
CA GLY A 112 13.42 -33.53 -21.14
C GLY A 112 11.95 -33.96 -21.11
N GLU A 113 11.68 -35.20 -20.68
CA GLU A 113 10.34 -35.81 -20.74
C GLU A 113 9.23 -35.08 -19.96
N LYS A 114 9.58 -34.21 -19.01
CA LYS A 114 8.63 -33.45 -18.16
C LYS A 114 8.56 -31.96 -18.50
N VAL A 115 9.38 -31.48 -19.44
CA VAL A 115 9.32 -30.08 -19.91
C VAL A 115 8.03 -29.88 -20.69
N SER A 116 7.14 -29.04 -20.17
CA SER A 116 5.88 -28.66 -20.85
C SER A 116 5.93 -27.29 -21.49
N THR A 117 6.91 -26.46 -21.12
CA THR A 117 6.92 -25.02 -21.44
C THR A 117 7.49 -24.71 -22.83
N PHE A 118 8.37 -25.57 -23.37
CA PHE A 118 9.10 -25.33 -24.61
C PHE A 118 9.06 -26.53 -25.56
N GLN A 119 9.25 -26.27 -26.85
CA GLN A 119 9.40 -27.26 -27.91
C GLN A 119 10.76 -27.10 -28.63
N PRO A 120 11.29 -28.17 -29.25
CA PRO A 120 12.43 -28.05 -30.15
C PRO A 120 12.18 -27.00 -31.24
N CYS A 121 13.22 -26.25 -31.59
CA CYS A 121 13.22 -25.07 -32.46
C CYS A 121 12.66 -23.75 -31.86
N ASP A 122 12.19 -23.73 -30.61
CA ASP A 122 11.78 -22.46 -29.98
C ASP A 122 12.98 -21.52 -29.76
N GLU A 123 12.75 -20.22 -29.97
CA GLU A 123 13.70 -19.15 -29.62
C GLU A 123 13.56 -18.78 -28.14
N VAL A 124 14.65 -18.85 -27.37
CA VAL A 124 14.66 -18.64 -25.92
C VAL A 124 15.77 -17.70 -25.45
N VAL A 125 15.54 -17.06 -24.30
CA VAL A 125 16.50 -16.20 -23.59
C VAL A 125 16.42 -16.48 -22.08
N GLY A 126 17.54 -16.40 -21.36
CA GLY A 126 17.60 -16.73 -19.94
C GLY A 126 18.89 -16.30 -19.24
N ILE A 127 18.94 -16.44 -17.91
CA ILE A 127 20.16 -16.25 -17.10
C ILE A 127 20.47 -17.57 -16.39
N LEU A 128 21.69 -18.07 -16.59
CA LEU A 128 22.19 -19.27 -15.91
C LEU A 128 22.39 -19.00 -14.41
N PRO A 129 21.99 -19.94 -13.53
CA PRO A 129 22.14 -19.78 -12.09
C PRO A 129 23.62 -19.84 -11.66
N LEU A 130 23.93 -19.29 -10.48
CA LEU A 130 25.30 -19.23 -9.92
C LEU A 130 25.94 -20.61 -9.74
N ASP A 131 25.13 -21.64 -9.46
CA ASP A 131 25.59 -23.02 -9.27
C ASP A 131 25.81 -23.79 -10.58
N SER A 132 25.51 -23.19 -11.75
CA SER A 132 25.70 -23.81 -13.07
C SER A 132 27.12 -24.38 -13.26
N GLU A 133 27.19 -25.57 -13.86
CA GLU A 133 28.43 -26.17 -14.36
C GLU A 133 28.71 -25.80 -15.82
N ASP A 134 27.69 -25.33 -16.54
CA ASP A 134 27.81 -24.90 -17.93
C ASP A 134 28.14 -23.41 -18.03
N SER A 135 29.10 -23.11 -18.88
CA SER A 135 29.46 -21.76 -19.33
C SER A 135 28.48 -21.27 -20.39
N GLY A 136 27.96 -20.04 -20.25
CA GLY A 136 27.14 -19.41 -21.28
C GLY A 136 27.92 -19.17 -22.57
N LEU A 137 29.25 -19.00 -22.49
CA LEU A 137 30.17 -19.08 -23.62
C LEU A 137 30.49 -20.54 -23.98
N CYS A 138 29.47 -21.31 -24.33
CA CYS A 138 29.56 -22.66 -24.90
C CYS A 138 28.60 -22.79 -26.08
N GLU A 139 28.88 -23.68 -27.04
CA GLU A 139 28.02 -23.90 -28.22
C GLU A 139 26.61 -24.42 -27.84
N VAL A 140 26.54 -25.20 -26.76
CA VAL A 140 25.31 -25.77 -26.20
C VAL A 140 25.41 -25.79 -24.68
N VAL A 141 24.30 -25.50 -24.01
CA VAL A 141 24.16 -25.54 -22.55
C VAL A 141 22.93 -26.34 -22.13
N LEU A 142 22.99 -27.00 -20.98
CA LEU A 142 21.86 -27.69 -20.35
C LEU A 142 21.34 -26.84 -19.19
N VAL A 143 20.11 -26.35 -19.31
CA VAL A 143 19.49 -25.44 -18.34
C VAL A 143 18.09 -25.93 -17.97
N HIS A 144 17.66 -25.74 -16.72
CA HIS A 144 16.28 -26.06 -16.32
C HIS A 144 15.30 -25.08 -16.98
N GLU A 145 14.12 -25.56 -17.39
CA GLU A 145 13.13 -24.73 -18.11
C GLU A 145 12.73 -23.42 -17.37
N HIS A 146 12.82 -23.38 -16.04
CA HIS A 146 12.46 -22.21 -15.22
C HIS A 146 13.40 -21.00 -15.36
N TYR A 147 14.60 -21.19 -15.95
CA TYR A 147 15.56 -20.10 -16.20
C TYR A 147 15.44 -19.50 -17.60
N LEU A 148 14.52 -19.99 -18.43
CA LEU A 148 14.30 -19.57 -19.81
C LEU A 148 12.92 -18.89 -19.96
N THR A 149 12.82 -17.96 -20.90
CA THR A 149 11.55 -17.49 -21.48
C THR A 149 11.64 -17.52 -23.00
N HIS A 150 10.50 -17.45 -23.69
CA HIS A 150 10.49 -17.21 -25.13
C HIS A 150 11.10 -15.85 -25.47
N LYS A 151 11.97 -15.85 -26.47
CA LYS A 151 12.56 -14.63 -27.03
C LYS A 151 11.55 -13.97 -28.00
N PRO A 152 11.32 -12.65 -27.93
CA PRO A 152 10.49 -11.95 -28.91
C PRO A 152 11.09 -12.02 -30.32
N GLU A 153 10.24 -12.26 -31.31
CA GLU A 153 10.61 -12.39 -32.73
C GLU A 153 11.35 -11.15 -33.28
N LYS A 154 11.07 -9.97 -32.73
CA LYS A 154 11.56 -8.67 -33.24
C LYS A 154 12.91 -8.22 -32.69
N ILE A 155 13.39 -8.84 -31.62
CA ILE A 155 14.66 -8.48 -30.97
C ILE A 155 15.74 -9.46 -31.45
N SER A 156 16.98 -9.01 -31.66
CA SER A 156 18.07 -9.91 -32.02
C SER A 156 18.55 -10.76 -30.84
N TRP A 157 19.27 -11.84 -31.13
CA TRP A 157 19.92 -12.68 -30.12
C TRP A 157 20.86 -11.87 -29.20
N LEU A 158 21.63 -10.96 -29.79
CA LEU A 158 22.62 -10.12 -29.09
C LEU A 158 21.93 -9.14 -28.12
N GLU A 159 20.91 -8.44 -28.59
CA GLU A 159 20.12 -7.52 -27.75
C GLU A 159 19.39 -8.27 -26.63
N SER A 160 18.87 -9.46 -26.91
CA SER A 160 18.15 -10.28 -25.91
C SER A 160 19.10 -10.73 -24.79
N ALA A 161 20.26 -11.31 -25.12
CA ALA A 161 21.26 -11.72 -24.14
C ALA A 161 21.86 -10.50 -23.40
N GLY A 162 22.08 -9.38 -24.10
CA GLY A 162 22.69 -8.18 -23.53
C GLY A 162 21.81 -7.36 -22.57
N THR A 163 20.48 -7.51 -22.63
CA THR A 163 19.54 -6.69 -21.83
C THR A 163 18.83 -7.44 -20.70
N ILE A 164 18.84 -8.78 -20.70
CA ILE A 164 18.03 -9.59 -19.79
C ILE A 164 18.33 -9.36 -18.30
N ARG A 165 19.60 -9.37 -17.87
CA ARG A 165 19.96 -9.15 -16.46
C ARG A 165 19.56 -7.75 -16.00
N ASP A 166 20.05 -6.73 -16.71
CA ASP A 166 19.86 -5.34 -16.31
C ASP A 166 18.38 -4.93 -16.38
N GLY A 167 17.60 -5.53 -17.30
CA GLY A 167 16.15 -5.41 -17.35
C GLY A 167 15.42 -6.05 -16.18
N VAL A 168 15.83 -7.26 -15.74
CA VAL A 168 15.28 -7.90 -14.52
C VAL A 168 15.56 -7.05 -13.28
N CYS A 169 16.78 -6.50 -13.15
CA CYS A 169 17.14 -5.62 -12.05
C CYS A 169 16.35 -4.30 -12.09
N ALA A 170 16.22 -3.67 -13.27
CA ALA A 170 15.44 -2.43 -13.42
C ALA A 170 13.94 -2.64 -13.15
N TYR A 171 13.36 -3.73 -13.65
CA TYR A 171 11.97 -4.09 -13.35
C TYR A 171 11.78 -4.37 -11.86
N THR A 172 12.72 -5.05 -11.22
CA THR A 172 12.72 -5.28 -9.76
C THR A 172 12.67 -3.99 -8.97
N ALA A 173 13.61 -3.08 -9.25
CA ALA A 173 13.74 -1.81 -8.56
C ALA A 173 12.45 -0.97 -8.69
N LEU A 174 11.93 -0.83 -9.92
CA LEU A 174 10.78 0.02 -10.21
C LEU A 174 9.43 -0.62 -9.82
N HIS A 175 9.27 -1.92 -10.02
CA HIS A 175 7.98 -2.61 -9.80
C HIS A 175 7.83 -3.15 -8.38
N TYR A 176 8.81 -3.90 -7.88
CA TYR A 176 8.70 -4.62 -6.61
C TYR A 176 9.19 -3.80 -5.41
N LEU A 177 10.32 -3.09 -5.53
CA LEU A 177 10.91 -2.37 -4.41
C LEU A 177 10.28 -0.99 -4.19
N SER A 178 10.08 -0.19 -5.25
CA SER A 178 9.57 1.19 -5.14
C SER A 178 8.10 1.38 -5.55
N CYS A 179 7.48 0.38 -6.16
CA CYS A 179 6.09 0.40 -6.65
C CYS A 179 5.78 1.71 -7.42
N VAL A 180 6.50 1.94 -8.53
CA VAL A 180 6.34 3.13 -9.38
C VAL A 180 4.88 3.29 -9.82
N SER A 181 4.36 4.50 -9.67
CA SER A 181 3.03 4.90 -10.09
C SER A 181 3.09 6.20 -10.90
N PRO A 182 2.16 6.44 -11.83
CA PRO A 182 2.11 7.66 -12.61
C PRO A 182 2.19 8.92 -11.74
N GLY A 183 3.03 9.88 -12.13
CA GLY A 183 3.22 11.15 -11.43
C GLY A 183 4.20 11.16 -10.26
N LYS A 184 4.81 10.02 -9.88
CA LYS A 184 6.02 10.01 -9.02
C LYS A 184 7.23 10.57 -9.77
N THR A 185 8.20 11.12 -9.04
CA THR A 185 9.51 11.49 -9.58
C THR A 185 10.54 10.42 -9.24
N VAL A 186 11.33 9.99 -10.24
CA VAL A 186 12.40 9.00 -10.11
C VAL A 186 13.73 9.64 -10.49
N LEU A 187 14.73 9.57 -9.62
CA LEU A 187 16.13 9.88 -9.94
C LEU A 187 16.85 8.57 -10.25
N ILE A 188 17.46 8.49 -11.43
CA ILE A 188 18.25 7.35 -11.88
C ILE A 188 19.68 7.84 -12.02
N MET A 189 20.56 7.36 -11.15
CA MET A 189 21.98 7.71 -11.24
C MET A 189 22.67 6.85 -12.30
N ASP A 190 23.66 7.44 -12.99
CA ASP A 190 24.34 6.85 -14.15
C ASP A 190 23.35 6.31 -15.21
N GLY A 191 22.45 7.17 -15.69
CA GLY A 191 21.36 6.75 -16.56
C GLY A 191 21.78 6.26 -17.94
N ALA A 192 23.01 6.55 -18.37
CA ALA A 192 23.58 6.04 -19.62
C ALA A 192 24.15 4.61 -19.49
N SER A 193 24.22 4.05 -18.27
CA SER A 193 24.50 2.64 -18.06
C SER A 193 23.44 1.73 -18.69
N PRO A 194 23.73 0.43 -18.92
CA PRO A 194 22.74 -0.54 -19.40
C PRO A 194 21.50 -0.63 -18.50
N PHE A 195 21.70 -0.68 -17.18
CA PHE A 195 20.64 -0.65 -16.17
C PHE A 195 19.85 0.67 -16.22
N GLY A 196 20.55 1.80 -16.19
CA GLY A 196 19.94 3.13 -16.21
C GLY A 196 19.08 3.36 -17.46
N THR A 197 19.57 2.96 -18.63
CA THR A 197 18.87 3.12 -19.91
C THR A 197 17.55 2.35 -19.95
N ILE A 198 17.51 1.14 -19.38
CA ILE A 198 16.28 0.33 -19.28
C ILE A 198 15.36 0.89 -18.19
N ALA A 199 15.92 1.29 -17.04
CA ALA A 199 15.16 1.88 -15.94
C ALA A 199 14.47 3.19 -16.34
N ILE A 200 15.13 4.07 -17.12
CA ILE A 200 14.53 5.29 -17.69
C ILE A 200 13.28 4.94 -18.52
N GLN A 201 13.40 3.97 -19.43
CA GLN A 201 12.31 3.55 -20.31
C GLN A 201 11.14 2.94 -19.52
N LEU A 202 11.42 2.05 -18.56
CA LEU A 202 10.39 1.43 -17.71
C LEU A 202 9.68 2.46 -16.81
N ALA A 203 10.43 3.38 -16.20
CA ALA A 203 9.86 4.43 -15.34
C ALA A 203 8.97 5.40 -16.15
N GLN A 204 9.42 5.80 -17.34
CA GLN A 204 8.65 6.70 -18.21
C GLN A 204 7.41 6.00 -18.79
N HIS A 205 7.50 4.72 -19.15
CA HIS A 205 6.34 3.89 -19.55
C HIS A 205 5.28 3.79 -18.45
N ARG A 206 5.70 3.71 -17.17
CA ARG A 206 4.81 3.76 -16.00
C ARG A 206 4.34 5.19 -15.63
N GLY A 207 4.64 6.18 -16.46
CA GLY A 207 4.17 7.57 -16.31
C GLY A 207 4.87 8.36 -15.20
N ALA A 208 6.06 7.96 -14.78
CA ALA A 208 6.87 8.71 -13.82
C ALA A 208 7.68 9.84 -14.50
N LYS A 209 8.02 10.88 -13.73
CA LYS A 209 8.96 11.93 -14.16
C LYS A 209 10.38 11.46 -13.86
N VAL A 210 11.19 11.25 -14.90
CA VAL A 210 12.56 10.73 -14.75
C VAL A 210 13.58 11.87 -14.75
N ILE A 211 14.42 11.93 -13.72
CA ILE A 211 15.63 12.74 -13.64
C ILE A 211 16.81 11.77 -13.76
N SER A 212 17.85 12.13 -14.52
CA SER A 212 19.03 11.27 -14.73
C SER A 212 20.31 12.02 -14.43
N THR A 213 21.33 11.34 -13.88
CA THR A 213 22.71 11.84 -13.90
C THR A 213 23.50 11.26 -15.08
N VAL A 214 24.54 11.98 -15.50
CA VAL A 214 25.55 11.55 -16.49
C VAL A 214 26.92 12.07 -16.09
N ASN A 215 27.97 11.36 -16.49
CA ASN A 215 29.36 11.62 -16.16
C ASN A 215 30.19 12.10 -17.36
N SER A 216 29.65 12.04 -18.59
CA SER A 216 30.26 12.62 -19.78
C SER A 216 29.27 13.32 -20.73
N LEU A 217 29.80 14.21 -21.57
CA LEU A 217 29.02 14.88 -22.62
C LEU A 217 28.50 13.90 -23.68
N GLU A 218 29.19 12.78 -23.91
CA GLU A 218 28.76 11.76 -24.87
C GLU A 218 27.54 10.98 -24.36
N GLU A 219 27.54 10.61 -23.07
CA GLU A 219 26.39 10.05 -22.36
C GLU A 219 25.20 11.01 -22.34
N LYS A 220 25.45 12.30 -22.09
CA LYS A 220 24.41 13.34 -22.15
C LYS A 220 23.73 13.37 -23.52
N GLN A 221 24.51 13.45 -24.58
CA GLN A 221 23.99 13.41 -25.95
C GLN A 221 23.31 12.08 -26.28
N TYR A 222 23.74 10.96 -25.69
CA TYR A 222 23.07 9.68 -25.83
C TYR A 222 21.67 9.71 -25.21
N LEU A 223 21.53 10.15 -23.96
CA LEU A 223 20.23 10.27 -23.30
C LEU A 223 19.31 11.30 -23.97
N GLU A 224 19.84 12.41 -24.47
CA GLU A 224 19.08 13.41 -25.24
C GLU A 224 18.54 12.83 -26.58
N ARG A 225 19.22 11.84 -27.16
CA ARG A 225 18.76 11.13 -28.38
C ARG A 225 17.72 10.06 -28.10
N LEU A 226 17.60 9.56 -26.86
CA LEU A 226 16.58 8.58 -26.49
C LEU A 226 15.20 9.24 -26.50
N THR A 227 14.42 8.95 -27.54
CA THR A 227 13.06 9.48 -27.76
C THR A 227 12.06 8.33 -27.82
N PRO A 228 10.83 8.50 -27.27
CA PRO A 228 9.85 7.43 -27.25
C PRO A 228 9.38 7.09 -28.67
N SER A 229 9.37 5.80 -29.01
CA SER A 229 8.96 5.33 -30.34
C SER A 229 7.45 5.48 -30.61
N VAL A 230 6.64 5.90 -29.61
CA VAL A 230 5.18 5.95 -29.68
C VAL A 230 4.63 7.30 -29.20
N GLY A 231 4.16 8.11 -30.16
CA GLY A 231 3.09 9.11 -29.97
C GLY A 231 3.40 10.42 -29.22
N THR A 232 4.27 10.44 -28.21
CA THR A 232 4.53 11.63 -27.39
C THR A 232 5.80 12.37 -27.80
N LYS A 233 5.67 13.65 -28.18
CA LYS A 233 6.82 14.56 -28.44
C LYS A 233 7.53 15.03 -27.16
N GLN A 234 7.57 14.22 -26.12
CA GLN A 234 8.22 14.55 -24.84
C GLN A 234 9.49 13.68 -24.70
N PRO A 235 10.60 14.22 -24.19
CA PRO A 235 11.81 13.44 -23.96
C PRO A 235 11.56 12.33 -22.93
N LEU A 236 12.31 11.23 -23.00
CA LEU A 236 12.22 10.15 -22.00
C LEU A 236 12.70 10.61 -20.62
N VAL A 237 13.72 11.46 -20.60
CA VAL A 237 14.28 12.07 -19.39
C VAL A 237 13.76 13.51 -19.30
N ALA A 238 13.20 13.89 -18.15
CA ALA A 238 12.70 15.24 -17.91
C ALA A 238 13.83 16.24 -17.65
N HIS A 239 14.90 15.80 -16.98
CA HIS A 239 16.09 16.60 -16.70
C HIS A 239 17.35 15.72 -16.62
N ILE A 240 18.44 16.14 -17.28
CA ILE A 240 19.74 15.45 -17.26
C ILE A 240 20.74 16.33 -16.48
N ILE A 241 21.27 15.79 -15.39
CA ILE A 241 22.24 16.45 -14.52
C ILE A 241 23.64 16.01 -14.92
N ASP A 242 24.45 16.97 -15.35
CA ASP A 242 25.80 16.76 -15.85
C ASP A 242 26.83 16.89 -14.71
N GLN A 243 27.36 15.76 -14.27
CA GLN A 243 28.33 15.68 -13.18
C GLN A 243 29.78 15.87 -13.66
N SER A 244 30.04 15.85 -14.97
CA SER A 244 31.41 15.78 -15.55
C SER A 244 32.28 16.99 -15.20
N ASN A 245 31.66 18.11 -14.83
CA ASN A 245 32.31 19.41 -14.69
C ASN A 245 32.49 19.87 -13.23
N GLY A 246 32.06 19.07 -12.24
CA GLY A 246 32.19 19.38 -10.80
C GLY A 246 31.56 20.70 -10.35
N LYS A 247 30.67 21.29 -11.18
CA LYS A 247 30.12 22.65 -11.03
C LYS A 247 28.64 22.71 -10.73
N CYS A 248 27.91 21.62 -10.98
CA CYS A 248 26.50 21.50 -10.64
C CYS A 248 26.40 20.63 -9.39
N ASP A 249 25.82 21.18 -8.33
CA ASP A 249 25.46 20.39 -7.16
C ASP A 249 24.24 19.52 -7.54
N LEU A 250 24.39 18.20 -7.35
CA LEU A 250 23.33 17.21 -7.57
C LEU A 250 22.09 17.56 -6.74
N THR A 251 22.31 18.04 -5.51
CA THR A 251 21.24 18.38 -4.57
C THR A 251 20.45 19.60 -5.03
N GLU A 252 21.14 20.70 -5.36
CA GLU A 252 20.53 21.93 -5.86
C GLU A 252 19.75 21.67 -7.16
N SER A 253 20.36 20.97 -8.13
CA SER A 253 19.76 20.69 -9.44
C SER A 253 18.48 19.84 -9.33
N CYS A 254 18.50 18.80 -8.49
CA CYS A 254 17.31 17.97 -8.25
C CYS A 254 16.23 18.73 -7.45
N LEU A 255 16.61 19.57 -6.49
CA LEU A 255 15.67 20.36 -5.71
C LEU A 255 15.01 21.46 -6.55
N GLU A 256 15.73 22.12 -7.45
CA GLU A 256 15.16 23.08 -8.40
C GLU A 256 14.10 22.40 -9.29
N GLU A 257 14.45 21.29 -9.95
CA GLU A 257 13.57 20.54 -10.84
C GLU A 257 12.37 19.87 -10.12
N THR A 258 12.44 19.69 -8.80
CA THR A 258 11.33 19.20 -7.95
C THR A 258 10.61 20.28 -7.16
N GLY A 259 10.99 21.56 -7.29
CA GLY A 259 10.38 22.67 -6.55
C GLY A 259 10.60 22.60 -5.03
N GLY A 260 11.74 22.05 -4.60
CA GLY A 260 12.13 21.88 -3.19
C GLY A 260 11.47 20.70 -2.48
N LEU A 261 10.72 19.85 -3.18
CA LEU A 261 10.02 18.70 -2.59
C LEU A 261 10.86 17.43 -2.49
N GLY A 262 11.95 17.34 -3.25
CA GLY A 262 12.74 16.13 -3.39
C GLY A 262 12.11 15.09 -4.33
N VAL A 263 12.77 13.95 -4.43
CA VAL A 263 12.48 12.85 -5.36
C VAL A 263 11.81 11.69 -4.61
N ASP A 264 10.76 11.11 -5.19
CA ASP A 264 10.00 10.02 -4.55
C ASP A 264 10.72 8.68 -4.60
N ILE A 265 11.55 8.43 -5.62
CA ILE A 265 12.30 7.19 -5.80
C ILE A 265 13.71 7.53 -6.27
N ILE A 266 14.74 7.02 -5.59
CA ILE A 266 16.14 7.15 -6.03
C ILE A 266 16.69 5.76 -6.32
N LEU A 267 17.18 5.54 -7.53
CA LEU A 267 18.01 4.39 -7.89
C LEU A 267 19.46 4.88 -7.90
N ASP A 268 20.30 4.34 -7.01
CA ASP A 268 21.73 4.65 -7.02
C ASP A 268 22.55 3.77 -7.96
N ALA A 269 23.82 4.15 -8.11
CA ALA A 269 24.86 3.46 -8.85
C ALA A 269 26.12 3.40 -7.97
N GLY A 270 25.94 3.06 -6.69
CA GLY A 270 26.94 3.18 -5.62
C GLY A 270 26.89 4.52 -4.87
N VAL A 271 27.36 4.54 -3.62
CA VAL A 271 27.29 5.71 -2.72
C VAL A 271 28.58 5.86 -1.92
N CYS A 272 29.06 7.10 -1.75
CA CYS A 272 30.27 7.36 -0.98
C CYS A 272 30.02 7.19 0.54
N LEU A 273 30.81 6.31 1.19
CA LEU A 273 30.80 6.06 2.63
C LEU A 273 32.03 6.71 3.30
N TYR A 274 31.85 7.26 4.50
CA TYR A 274 32.96 7.82 5.27
C TYR A 274 34.02 6.74 5.60
N ASN A 275 35.28 7.05 5.29
CA ASN A 275 36.52 6.28 5.50
C ASN A 275 36.81 5.09 4.56
N LYS A 276 37.64 5.37 3.55
CA LYS A 276 38.95 4.69 3.38
C LYS A 276 39.93 5.66 2.69
N GLU A 277 41.21 5.56 3.03
CA GLU A 277 42.27 6.47 2.55
C GLU A 277 42.73 6.20 1.10
N ASN A 278 41.93 5.50 0.29
CA ASN A 278 42.23 5.25 -1.12
C ASN A 278 41.62 6.35 -1.99
N LYS A 279 42.45 7.31 -2.41
CA LYS A 279 42.11 8.25 -3.48
C LYS A 279 42.18 7.59 -4.86
N ASP A 280 41.28 6.65 -5.11
CA ASP A 280 41.02 6.18 -6.47
C ASP A 280 40.11 7.20 -7.16
N ALA A 281 40.54 7.72 -8.33
CA ALA A 281 39.95 8.89 -8.98
C ALA A 281 38.47 8.73 -9.43
N VAL A 282 37.91 7.52 -9.30
CA VAL A 282 36.50 7.20 -9.57
C VAL A 282 35.59 7.61 -8.39
N GLN A 283 36.13 7.67 -7.17
CA GLN A 283 35.33 7.88 -5.95
C GLN A 283 35.00 9.37 -5.68
N GLU A 284 35.62 10.31 -6.40
CA GLU A 284 35.36 11.76 -6.29
C GLU A 284 34.05 12.21 -6.97
N LEU A 285 33.36 11.32 -7.70
CA LEU A 285 32.14 11.62 -8.48
C LEU A 285 30.85 11.00 -7.91
N LEU A 286 30.94 10.18 -6.85
CA LEU A 286 29.77 9.56 -6.23
C LEU A 286 29.19 10.47 -5.13
N PRO A 287 27.86 10.69 -5.09
CA PRO A 287 27.23 11.50 -4.06
C PRO A 287 27.38 10.86 -2.68
N HIS A 288 27.40 11.69 -1.64
CA HIS A 288 27.45 11.20 -0.28
C HIS A 288 26.06 10.70 0.16
N LYS A 289 26.00 9.71 1.06
CA LYS A 289 24.73 9.17 1.60
C LYS A 289 23.80 10.26 2.15
N HIS A 290 24.37 11.33 2.70
CA HIS A 290 23.61 12.47 3.23
C HIS A 290 22.87 13.25 2.13
N ASP A 291 23.47 13.36 0.94
CA ASP A 291 22.92 14.10 -0.21
C ASP A 291 21.71 13.33 -0.75
N ILE A 292 21.84 12.01 -0.91
CA ILE A 292 20.76 11.10 -1.29
C ILE A 292 19.60 11.16 -0.30
N ILE A 293 19.88 11.12 1.01
CA ILE A 293 18.84 11.23 2.05
C ILE A 293 18.18 12.61 2.02
N THR A 294 18.94 13.68 1.80
CA THR A 294 18.43 15.05 1.66
C THR A 294 17.49 15.16 0.47
N LEU A 295 17.81 14.51 -0.65
CA LEU A 295 17.01 14.47 -1.86
C LEU A 295 15.71 13.68 -1.76
N LEU A 296 15.56 12.73 -0.84
CA LEU A 296 14.33 11.95 -0.72
C LEU A 296 13.13 12.81 -0.32
N SER A 297 12.00 12.64 -1.03
CA SER A 297 10.72 13.24 -0.68
C SER A 297 10.10 12.60 0.57
N VAL A 298 9.02 13.17 1.10
CA VAL A 298 8.28 12.58 2.23
C VAL A 298 7.56 11.31 1.79
N GLY A 299 7.98 10.16 2.34
CA GLY A 299 7.61 8.83 1.87
C GLY A 299 8.48 8.30 0.72
N GLY A 300 9.64 8.89 0.48
CA GLY A 300 10.56 8.51 -0.59
C GLY A 300 11.17 7.12 -0.39
N HIS A 301 11.54 6.46 -1.49
CA HIS A 301 12.17 5.14 -1.50
C HIS A 301 13.55 5.22 -2.14
N TRP A 302 14.60 4.99 -1.36
CA TRP A 302 15.96 4.83 -1.86
C TRP A 302 16.22 3.35 -2.10
N ILE A 303 16.60 3.01 -3.33
CA ILE A 303 17.05 1.68 -3.73
C ILE A 303 18.55 1.75 -3.97
N THR A 304 19.29 0.91 -3.26
CA THR A 304 20.74 0.91 -3.24
C THR A 304 21.34 -0.40 -3.70
N THR A 305 22.40 -0.35 -4.49
CA THR A 305 23.24 -1.51 -4.83
C THR A 305 24.41 -1.70 -3.84
N GLU A 306 24.59 -0.77 -2.89
CA GLU A 306 25.68 -0.83 -1.91
C GLU A 306 25.39 -1.87 -0.82
N GLU A 307 26.23 -2.91 -0.73
CA GLU A 307 26.01 -4.04 0.20
C GLU A 307 26.23 -3.65 1.68
N ASP A 308 27.28 -2.85 1.95
CA ASP A 308 27.74 -2.46 3.29
C ASP A 308 27.25 -1.04 3.70
N LEU A 309 26.04 -0.65 3.32
CA LEU A 309 25.52 0.70 3.60
C LEU A 309 25.34 0.98 5.11
N GLN A 310 26.29 1.71 5.69
CA GLN A 310 26.21 2.17 7.08
C GLN A 310 25.52 3.54 7.20
N LEU A 311 24.35 3.56 7.82
CA LEU A 311 23.61 4.79 8.18
C LEU A 311 23.96 5.25 9.59
N ASP A 312 24.41 6.49 9.73
CA ASP A 312 24.74 7.06 11.04
C ASP A 312 23.46 7.49 11.81
N PRO A 313 23.52 7.68 13.14
CA PRO A 313 22.40 8.19 13.93
C PRO A 313 21.70 9.46 13.40
N PRO A 314 22.39 10.50 12.87
CA PRO A 314 21.72 11.65 12.24
C PRO A 314 21.00 11.30 10.93
N ASP A 315 21.61 10.47 10.08
CA ASP A 315 21.08 10.10 8.77
C ASP A 315 19.86 9.18 8.89
N SER A 316 19.93 8.18 9.76
CA SER A 316 18.79 7.33 10.13
C SER A 316 17.63 8.14 10.76
N ARG A 317 17.94 9.16 11.58
CA ARG A 317 16.93 10.12 12.07
C ARG A 317 16.33 10.96 10.95
N CYS A 318 17.11 11.38 9.96
CA CYS A 318 16.63 12.15 8.81
C CYS A 318 15.68 11.32 7.93
N LEU A 319 16.07 10.07 7.61
CA LEU A 319 15.22 9.08 6.93
C LEU A 319 13.89 8.85 7.68
N PHE A 320 13.96 8.65 9.01
CA PHE A 320 12.77 8.49 9.85
C PHE A 320 11.85 9.72 9.82
N LEU A 321 12.40 10.94 9.93
CA LEU A 321 11.63 12.18 9.87
C LEU A 321 10.97 12.42 8.50
N LYS A 322 11.61 11.99 7.41
CA LYS A 322 11.03 11.97 6.06
C LYS A 322 10.02 10.83 5.85
N GLY A 323 9.93 9.86 6.77
CA GLY A 323 9.17 8.62 6.57
C GLY A 323 9.65 7.82 5.36
N ALA A 324 10.92 7.98 4.99
CA ALA A 324 11.52 7.38 3.82
C ALA A 324 12.06 5.97 4.13
N THR A 325 12.13 5.12 3.11
CA THR A 325 12.61 3.73 3.22
C THR A 325 13.87 3.53 2.38
N VAL A 326 14.74 2.63 2.84
CA VAL A 326 15.90 2.13 2.07
C VAL A 326 15.66 0.67 1.73
N SER A 327 15.97 0.26 0.50
CA SER A 327 15.84 -1.11 0.00
C SER A 327 17.10 -1.51 -0.76
N PHE A 328 17.57 -2.72 -0.54
CA PHE A 328 18.77 -3.23 -1.20
C PHE A 328 18.39 -3.97 -2.47
N LEU A 329 18.93 -3.52 -3.61
CA LEU A 329 18.89 -4.23 -4.88
C LEU A 329 20.12 -5.12 -4.97
N ASN A 330 19.92 -6.42 -4.77
CA ASN A 330 20.95 -7.43 -4.96
C ASN A 330 20.66 -8.16 -6.29
N ASP A 331 21.61 -8.08 -7.22
CA ASP A 331 21.50 -8.63 -8.57
C ASP A 331 21.36 -10.16 -8.59
N GLU A 332 21.76 -10.84 -7.51
CA GLU A 332 21.88 -12.29 -7.42
C GLU A 332 20.77 -12.96 -6.58
N VAL A 333 19.93 -12.19 -5.88
CA VAL A 333 18.77 -12.72 -5.13
C VAL A 333 17.85 -13.59 -6.00
N TRP A 334 17.77 -13.31 -7.30
CA TRP A 334 16.98 -14.06 -8.28
C TRP A 334 17.50 -15.48 -8.54
N ASN A 335 18.79 -15.72 -8.25
CA ASN A 335 19.48 -17.00 -8.47
C ASN A 335 19.55 -17.88 -7.21
N LEU A 336 19.13 -17.37 -6.05
CA LEU A 336 19.37 -18.00 -4.73
C LEU A 336 18.18 -18.81 -4.17
N SER A 337 17.03 -18.89 -4.86
CA SER A 337 15.88 -19.65 -4.36
C SER A 337 15.00 -20.26 -5.45
N ASN A 338 14.89 -21.59 -5.41
CA ASN A 338 13.94 -22.34 -6.23
C ASN A 338 12.47 -21.97 -5.96
N MET A 339 12.14 -21.36 -4.81
CA MET A 339 10.78 -20.94 -4.47
C MET A 339 10.33 -19.63 -5.15
N GLN A 340 11.26 -18.81 -5.67
CA GLN A 340 10.92 -17.57 -6.38
C GLN A 340 10.82 -17.76 -7.91
N GLN A 341 11.04 -18.98 -8.42
CA GLN A 341 11.16 -19.30 -9.86
C GLN A 341 10.00 -18.78 -10.71
N GLY A 342 8.74 -18.94 -10.26
CA GLY A 342 7.57 -18.42 -11.00
C GLY A 342 7.55 -16.89 -11.14
N LYS A 343 8.12 -16.14 -10.17
CA LYS A 343 8.24 -14.68 -10.28
C LYS A 343 9.36 -14.26 -11.23
N TYR A 344 10.47 -15.00 -11.22
CA TYR A 344 11.57 -14.77 -12.17
C TYR A 344 11.11 -14.99 -13.61
N LEU A 345 10.46 -16.13 -13.89
CA LEU A 345 9.85 -16.42 -15.19
C LEU A 345 8.83 -15.34 -15.59
N TYR A 346 8.00 -14.86 -14.66
CA TYR A 346 7.06 -13.76 -14.93
C TYR A 346 7.76 -12.43 -15.28
N ILE A 347 8.83 -12.06 -14.58
CA ILE A 347 9.60 -10.84 -14.91
C ILE A 347 10.20 -10.97 -16.32
N LEU A 348 10.81 -12.12 -16.63
CA LEU A 348 11.31 -12.40 -17.97
C LEU A 348 10.20 -12.33 -19.03
N TYR A 349 9.06 -12.97 -18.78
CA TYR A 349 7.91 -12.97 -19.69
C TYR A 349 7.35 -11.56 -19.92
N VAL A 350 7.21 -10.74 -18.88
CA VAL A 350 6.73 -9.36 -19.01
C VAL A 350 7.73 -8.47 -19.76
N LEU A 351 9.03 -8.64 -19.54
CA LEU A 351 10.06 -7.90 -20.25
C LEU A 351 10.17 -8.28 -21.73
N PHE A 352 10.04 -9.58 -22.05
CA PHE A 352 10.38 -10.11 -23.37
C PHE A 352 9.17 -10.49 -24.23
N VAL A 353 8.03 -10.89 -23.65
CA VAL A 353 6.84 -11.34 -24.40
C VAL A 353 5.70 -10.32 -24.33
N ASP A 354 5.35 -9.85 -23.13
CA ASP A 354 4.11 -9.10 -22.86
C ASP A 354 4.29 -7.57 -22.84
N GLY A 355 5.51 -7.09 -23.13
CA GLY A 355 5.83 -5.69 -23.30
C GLY A 355 5.17 -5.07 -24.54
N LEU A 356 3.84 -4.91 -24.53
CA LEU A 356 3.04 -3.95 -25.31
C LEU A 356 1.50 -3.96 -25.04
N ARG A 357 0.92 -4.84 -24.20
CA ARG A 357 -0.54 -4.84 -23.88
C ARG A 357 -0.90 -5.33 -22.47
N GLU A 358 -1.40 -4.43 -21.61
CA GLU A 358 -1.83 -4.75 -20.23
C GLU A 358 -3.23 -5.42 -20.09
N ASP A 359 -3.98 -5.62 -21.19
CA ASP A 359 -5.36 -6.13 -21.15
C ASP A 359 -5.50 -7.56 -21.69
N ASN A 360 -5.08 -8.57 -20.90
CA ASN A 360 -5.30 -9.98 -21.24
C ASN A 360 -5.90 -10.79 -20.05
N PRO A 361 -7.24 -10.88 -19.93
CA PRO A 361 -7.91 -11.41 -18.73
C PRO A 361 -7.90 -12.94 -18.60
N VAL A 362 -7.31 -13.66 -19.56
CA VAL A 362 -7.30 -15.14 -19.58
C VAL A 362 -6.20 -15.71 -18.68
N LEU A 363 -4.97 -15.20 -18.80
CA LEU A 363 -3.81 -15.68 -18.01
C LEU A 363 -3.87 -15.30 -16.53
N ASN A 364 -4.46 -14.14 -16.19
CA ASN A 364 -4.77 -13.77 -14.80
C ASN A 364 -5.69 -14.79 -14.09
N LYS A 365 -6.43 -15.60 -14.85
CA LYS A 365 -7.32 -16.62 -14.34
C LYS A 365 -6.58 -17.93 -14.07
N GLU A 366 -5.76 -18.39 -15.01
CA GLU A 366 -4.92 -19.59 -14.82
C GLU A 366 -3.89 -19.38 -13.69
N PHE A 367 -3.33 -18.18 -13.53
CA PHE A 367 -2.40 -17.88 -12.44
C PHE A 367 -3.06 -17.70 -11.06
N SER A 368 -4.35 -17.35 -11.00
CA SER A 368 -5.09 -17.34 -9.73
C SER A 368 -5.52 -18.74 -9.30
N GLU A 369 -5.63 -19.69 -10.23
CA GLU A 369 -5.81 -21.13 -9.96
C GLU A 369 -4.47 -21.82 -9.60
N ALA A 370 -3.32 -21.36 -10.12
CA ALA A 370 -1.99 -21.88 -9.77
C ALA A 370 -1.45 -21.41 -8.40
N LEU A 371 -2.01 -20.34 -7.82
CA LEU A 371 -1.65 -19.84 -6.48
C LEU A 371 -2.40 -20.53 -5.33
N SER A 372 -3.44 -21.32 -5.61
CA SER A 372 -4.04 -22.21 -4.62
C SER A 372 -3.24 -23.50 -4.48
N VAL A 373 -2.38 -23.56 -3.47
CA VAL A 373 -1.91 -24.84 -2.93
C VAL A 373 -3.12 -25.59 -2.39
N ASP A 374 -3.27 -26.85 -2.79
CA ASP A 374 -4.37 -27.72 -2.36
C ASP A 374 -4.54 -27.72 -0.84
N SER A 375 -5.75 -27.37 -0.41
CA SER A 375 -6.27 -27.70 0.92
C SER A 375 -7.64 -28.35 0.72
N ASP A 376 -7.70 -29.65 1.04
CA ASP A 376 -8.83 -30.53 0.73
C ASP A 376 -10.19 -29.92 1.15
N PRO A 377 -11.19 -29.88 0.26
CA PRO A 377 -12.50 -29.28 0.55
C PRO A 377 -13.37 -30.11 1.53
N SER A 378 -12.86 -31.22 2.08
CA SER A 378 -13.59 -32.12 2.98
C SER A 378 -13.38 -31.90 4.48
N LEU A 379 -12.55 -30.92 4.89
CA LEU A 379 -12.32 -30.61 6.32
C LEU A 379 -12.70 -29.17 6.74
N ALA A 380 -13.29 -28.38 5.84
CA ALA A 380 -13.80 -27.03 6.14
C ALA A 380 -15.18 -27.05 6.85
N ALA A 381 -15.37 -27.94 7.83
CA ALA A 381 -16.59 -28.08 8.64
C ALA A 381 -16.31 -28.13 10.14
N SER A 382 -15.30 -27.38 10.63
CA SER A 382 -15.10 -27.12 12.06
C SER A 382 -14.75 -25.66 12.32
N SER A 383 -15.65 -25.02 13.05
CA SER A 383 -15.64 -23.61 13.46
C SER A 383 -14.42 -23.14 14.26
N VAL A 384 -13.87 -21.98 13.89
CA VAL A 384 -13.42 -20.95 14.86
C VAL A 384 -13.92 -19.60 14.35
N GLY A 385 -14.77 -18.92 15.12
CA GLY A 385 -15.61 -17.83 14.62
C GLY A 385 -15.07 -16.41 14.84
N ALA A 386 -15.27 -15.56 13.83
CA ALA A 386 -15.47 -14.12 13.99
C ALA A 386 -16.92 -13.79 13.55
N PRO A 387 -17.62 -12.85 14.20
CA PRO A 387 -19.08 -12.80 14.13
C PRO A 387 -19.59 -12.20 12.82
N SER A 388 -20.10 -13.06 11.92
CA SER A 388 -21.07 -12.66 10.91
C SER A 388 -22.44 -12.44 11.56
N SER A 389 -22.59 -11.34 12.30
CA SER A 389 -23.90 -10.96 12.84
C SER A 389 -24.90 -10.73 11.70
N SER A 390 -26.01 -11.45 11.74
CA SER A 390 -27.19 -11.19 10.91
C SER A 390 -28.21 -10.44 11.75
N SER A 391 -28.79 -9.38 11.19
CA SER A 391 -29.83 -8.60 11.85
C SER A 391 -30.80 -7.99 10.82
N SER A 392 -31.94 -7.50 11.32
CA SER A 392 -32.89 -6.70 10.56
C SER A 392 -32.37 -5.30 10.20
N GLU A 393 -31.36 -4.81 10.93
CA GLU A 393 -30.88 -3.42 10.92
C GLU A 393 -29.35 -3.36 10.92
N LEU A 394 -28.78 -2.58 10.01
CA LEU A 394 -27.35 -2.31 9.92
C LEU A 394 -26.83 -1.67 11.23
N PRO A 395 -25.65 -2.05 11.76
CA PRO A 395 -25.07 -1.35 12.91
C PRO A 395 -24.64 0.08 12.55
N ALA A 396 -24.55 0.96 13.57
CA ALA A 396 -24.03 2.31 13.41
C ALA A 396 -22.54 2.28 13.04
N ASP A 397 -22.19 2.91 11.91
CA ASP A 397 -20.81 3.11 11.48
C ASP A 397 -20.49 4.60 11.44
N TRP A 398 -19.65 5.05 12.37
CA TRP A 398 -19.18 6.42 12.57
C TRP A 398 -17.96 6.79 11.72
N SER A 399 -17.53 5.91 10.81
CA SER A 399 -16.46 6.21 9.86
C SER A 399 -17.00 6.91 8.61
N ILE A 400 -16.20 7.81 8.04
CA ILE A 400 -16.54 8.49 6.78
C ILE A 400 -16.13 7.58 5.62
N LYS A 401 -17.03 7.33 4.66
CA LYS A 401 -16.66 6.63 3.42
C LYS A 401 -16.27 7.66 2.36
N THR A 402 -15.26 7.35 1.54
CA THR A 402 -14.84 8.18 0.39
C THR A 402 -15.55 7.77 -0.90
N ARG A 403 -15.96 6.51 -0.97
CA ARG A 403 -16.64 5.87 -2.11
C ARG A 403 -17.50 4.72 -1.60
N ILE A 404 -18.68 4.54 -2.17
CA ILE A 404 -19.48 3.32 -2.05
C ILE A 404 -19.85 2.84 -3.45
N LEU A 405 -19.73 1.54 -3.69
CA LEU A 405 -20.18 0.89 -4.90
C LEU A 405 -21.31 -0.09 -4.53
N PHE A 406 -22.54 0.26 -4.89
CA PHE A 406 -23.68 -0.64 -4.80
C PHE A 406 -23.78 -1.51 -6.05
N THR A 407 -24.23 -2.75 -5.89
CA THR A 407 -24.45 -3.74 -6.95
C THR A 407 -25.78 -4.46 -6.73
N SER A 408 -26.58 -4.63 -7.78
CA SER A 408 -27.83 -5.40 -7.73
C SER A 408 -28.14 -6.06 -9.08
N SER A 409 -29.08 -7.01 -9.07
CA SER A 409 -29.68 -7.61 -10.26
C SER A 409 -30.76 -6.72 -10.91
N GLN A 410 -31.24 -5.67 -10.21
CA GLN A 410 -32.16 -4.69 -10.77
C GLN A 410 -31.43 -3.41 -11.23
N PRO A 411 -31.90 -2.73 -12.28
CA PRO A 411 -31.21 -1.55 -12.82
C PRO A 411 -31.37 -0.30 -11.96
N PHE A 412 -30.25 0.41 -11.75
CA PHE A 412 -30.19 1.73 -11.11
C PHE A 412 -30.60 2.89 -12.03
N ALA A 413 -31.34 2.62 -13.11
CA ALA A 413 -31.77 3.62 -14.10
C ALA A 413 -32.71 4.73 -13.55
N TRP A 414 -33.14 4.60 -12.29
CA TRP A 414 -33.88 5.61 -11.53
C TRP A 414 -32.96 6.62 -10.82
N ALA A 415 -31.67 6.32 -10.64
CA ALA A 415 -30.67 7.25 -10.10
C ALA A 415 -30.07 8.17 -11.18
N ASP A 416 -30.17 7.78 -12.46
CA ASP A 416 -29.68 8.57 -13.59
C ASP A 416 -30.66 9.67 -14.03
N HIS A 417 -30.12 10.70 -14.70
CA HIS A 417 -30.85 11.78 -15.36
C HIS A 417 -31.96 12.37 -14.46
N ILE A 418 -31.59 12.82 -13.25
CA ILE A 418 -32.50 13.50 -12.31
C ILE A 418 -33.04 14.78 -12.98
N LYS A 419 -34.36 15.03 -12.88
CA LYS A 419 -34.96 16.24 -13.44
C LYS A 419 -34.71 17.41 -12.50
N ALA A 420 -34.51 18.62 -13.04
CA ALA A 420 -34.29 19.83 -12.24
C ALA A 420 -35.38 20.07 -11.15
N GLN A 421 -36.63 19.67 -11.39
CA GLN A 421 -37.70 19.73 -10.39
C GLN A 421 -37.47 18.75 -9.22
N GLU A 422 -37.04 17.52 -9.52
CA GLU A 422 -36.76 16.46 -8.53
C GLU A 422 -35.52 16.83 -7.70
N GLU A 423 -34.49 17.37 -8.36
CA GLU A 423 -33.27 17.89 -7.75
C GLU A 423 -33.56 19.05 -6.78
N SER A 424 -34.28 20.08 -7.27
CA SER A 424 -34.68 21.23 -6.46
C SER A 424 -35.53 20.82 -5.25
N GLN A 425 -36.46 19.87 -5.44
CA GLN A 425 -37.29 19.35 -4.36
C GLN A 425 -36.47 18.57 -3.33
N GLY A 426 -35.51 17.73 -3.73
CA GLY A 426 -34.62 17.01 -2.82
C GLY A 426 -33.75 17.95 -1.97
N HIS A 427 -33.18 19.01 -2.57
CA HIS A 427 -32.46 20.05 -1.83
C HIS A 427 -33.38 20.79 -0.83
N ALA A 428 -34.59 21.15 -1.24
CA ALA A 428 -35.57 21.78 -0.36
C ALA A 428 -36.03 20.86 0.78
N GLN A 429 -36.11 19.53 0.54
CA GLN A 429 -36.42 18.55 1.57
C GLN A 429 -35.27 18.38 2.57
N HIS A 430 -34.01 18.34 2.10
CA HIS A 430 -32.84 18.30 2.98
C HIS A 430 -32.77 19.54 3.89
N CYS A 431 -32.81 20.75 3.32
CA CYS A 431 -32.75 22.00 4.10
C CYS A 431 -33.92 22.19 5.07
N ARG A 432 -35.06 21.54 4.84
CA ARG A 432 -36.24 21.54 5.73
C ARG A 432 -36.33 20.32 6.64
N ALA A 433 -35.34 19.43 6.61
CA ALA A 433 -35.34 18.18 7.36
C ALA A 433 -36.62 17.34 7.17
N ARG A 434 -37.19 17.34 5.95
CA ARG A 434 -38.46 16.66 5.69
C ARG A 434 -38.22 15.17 5.53
N VAL A 435 -38.81 14.36 6.41
CA VAL A 435 -38.82 12.90 6.31
C VAL A 435 -39.70 12.47 5.11
N THR A 436 -39.21 11.51 4.33
CA THR A 436 -39.91 10.96 3.16
C THR A 436 -40.04 9.44 3.33
N ASN A 437 -41.24 8.98 3.73
CA ASN A 437 -41.51 7.56 3.92
C ASN A 437 -41.82 6.89 2.58
N LEU A 438 -41.10 5.83 2.23
CA LEU A 438 -41.32 5.04 1.01
C LEU A 438 -41.99 3.69 1.32
N PRO A 439 -42.73 3.09 0.37
CA PRO A 439 -43.31 1.76 0.53
C PRO A 439 -42.23 0.67 0.49
N HIS A 440 -42.50 -0.48 1.13
CA HIS A 440 -41.55 -1.60 1.29
C HIS A 440 -40.99 -2.21 -0.02
N SER A 441 -41.68 -2.01 -1.15
CA SER A 441 -41.20 -2.33 -2.49
C SER A 441 -41.85 -1.36 -3.48
N ILE A 442 -41.05 -0.83 -4.41
CA ILE A 442 -41.52 0.05 -5.50
C ILE A 442 -41.47 -0.74 -6.80
N GLN A 443 -42.63 -0.97 -7.42
CA GLN A 443 -42.74 -1.77 -8.67
C GLN A 443 -42.00 -1.12 -9.85
N GLU A 444 -42.10 0.21 -10.00
CA GLU A 444 -41.36 0.97 -11.02
C GLU A 444 -40.56 2.13 -10.41
N PRO A 445 -39.32 1.87 -9.93
CA PRO A 445 -38.48 2.90 -9.30
C PRO A 445 -38.25 4.15 -10.16
N LYS A 446 -38.24 4.00 -11.50
CA LYS A 446 -37.97 5.09 -12.45
C LYS A 446 -39.10 6.12 -12.55
N LEU A 447 -40.35 5.75 -12.25
CA LEU A 447 -41.49 6.67 -12.26
C LEU A 447 -41.75 7.32 -10.89
N SER A 448 -41.16 6.80 -9.81
CA SER A 448 -41.33 7.37 -8.47
C SER A 448 -40.53 8.68 -8.31
N THR A 449 -41.23 9.81 -8.39
CA THR A 449 -40.66 11.13 -8.08
C THR A 449 -40.22 11.23 -6.62
N GLU A 450 -40.95 10.58 -5.71
CA GLU A 450 -40.66 10.58 -4.27
C GLU A 450 -39.33 9.89 -3.95
N LEU A 451 -39.08 8.72 -4.55
CA LEU A 451 -37.79 8.02 -4.45
C LEU A 451 -36.64 8.89 -4.98
N ARG A 452 -36.83 9.54 -6.13
CA ARG A 452 -35.79 10.36 -6.78
C ARG A 452 -35.47 11.63 -5.98
N CYS A 453 -36.47 12.27 -5.39
CA CYS A 453 -36.27 13.41 -4.48
C CYS A 453 -35.56 12.97 -3.17
N ALA A 454 -35.98 11.86 -2.58
CA ALA A 454 -35.37 11.31 -1.36
C ALA A 454 -33.91 10.82 -1.58
N PHE A 455 -33.62 10.30 -2.78
CA PHE A 455 -32.26 9.99 -3.21
C PHE A 455 -31.40 11.25 -3.26
N GLN A 456 -31.85 12.31 -3.95
CA GLN A 456 -31.12 13.58 -3.97
C GLN A 456 -30.94 14.15 -2.55
N GLN A 457 -31.96 14.11 -1.70
CA GLN A 457 -31.88 14.53 -0.29
C GLN A 457 -30.76 13.79 0.48
N SER A 458 -30.57 12.50 0.20
CA SER A 458 -29.57 11.64 0.86
C SER A 458 -28.14 11.86 0.35
N LEU A 459 -27.97 12.55 -0.79
CA LEU A 459 -26.67 12.91 -1.35
C LEU A 459 -26.13 14.25 -0.84
N VAL A 460 -26.92 15.04 -0.10
CA VAL A 460 -26.52 16.38 0.35
C VAL A 460 -25.74 16.35 1.67
N TYR A 461 -24.68 17.15 1.75
CA TYR A 461 -23.92 17.42 2.97
C TYR A 461 -23.46 18.88 3.04
N TRP A 462 -23.07 19.33 4.23
CA TRP A 462 -22.59 20.70 4.47
C TRP A 462 -21.09 20.73 4.74
N LEU A 463 -20.38 21.65 4.08
CA LEU A 463 -18.92 21.74 4.11
C LEU A 463 -18.44 23.20 4.26
N HIS A 464 -17.42 23.42 5.09
CA HIS A 464 -16.74 24.72 5.24
C HIS A 464 -15.24 24.56 5.59
N PRO A 465 -14.33 25.39 5.05
CA PRO A 465 -14.55 26.32 3.94
C PRO A 465 -14.80 25.54 2.65
N TYR A 466 -15.39 26.19 1.63
CA TYR A 466 -15.55 25.61 0.29
C TYR A 466 -14.75 26.43 -0.73
N LEU A 467 -13.88 25.76 -1.49
CA LEU A 467 -13.11 26.34 -2.58
C LEU A 467 -13.40 25.54 -3.86
N PRO A 468 -14.14 26.09 -4.84
CA PRO A 468 -14.60 25.33 -6.01
C PRO A 468 -13.50 24.63 -6.83
N TRP A 469 -12.27 25.16 -6.78
CA TRP A 469 -11.11 24.65 -7.52
C TRP A 469 -10.23 23.68 -6.73
N LEU A 470 -10.52 23.43 -5.44
CA LEU A 470 -9.69 22.61 -4.56
C LEU A 470 -10.52 21.61 -3.76
N GLN A 471 -10.17 20.32 -3.87
CA GLN A 471 -10.79 19.28 -3.07
C GLN A 471 -10.24 19.34 -1.62
N LEU A 472 -11.12 19.68 -0.68
CA LEU A 472 -10.78 19.87 0.74
C LEU A 472 -11.04 18.64 1.62
N PHE A 473 -11.62 17.57 1.06
CA PHE A 473 -11.75 16.26 1.70
C PHE A 473 -11.50 15.12 0.68
N PRO A 474 -10.75 14.05 1.02
CA PRO A 474 -10.03 13.86 2.28
C PRO A 474 -8.84 14.81 2.42
N ARG A 475 -8.40 15.08 3.65
CA ARG A 475 -7.16 15.84 3.94
C ARG A 475 -5.98 14.93 4.20
N ILE A 476 -6.16 13.98 5.13
CA ILE A 476 -5.23 12.87 5.34
C ILE A 476 -5.35 11.91 4.15
N GLY A 477 -4.27 11.68 3.40
CA GLY A 477 -4.28 10.83 2.20
C GLY A 477 -4.93 11.47 0.96
N ALA A 478 -4.91 12.80 0.84
CA ALA A 478 -5.41 13.51 -0.34
C ALA A 478 -4.63 13.15 -1.62
N ASP A 479 -5.35 12.95 -2.72
CA ASP A 479 -4.79 12.65 -4.05
C ASP A 479 -3.99 13.86 -4.60
N ARG A 480 -2.70 13.67 -4.86
CA ARG A 480 -1.72 14.77 -5.12
C ARG A 480 -1.84 15.42 -6.52
N LYS A 481 -2.96 15.26 -7.24
CA LYS A 481 -3.15 15.69 -8.65
C LYS A 481 -3.12 17.21 -8.94
N MET A 482 -2.87 18.05 -7.93
CA MET A 482 -2.82 19.53 -8.06
C MET A 482 -1.49 20.09 -7.50
N THR A 483 -0.35 19.61 -8.00
CA THR A 483 1.01 19.98 -7.53
C THR A 483 1.80 20.92 -8.45
N ARG A 484 1.18 21.47 -9.52
CA ARG A 484 1.93 22.14 -10.61
C ARG A 484 1.78 23.67 -10.73
N LYS A 485 1.25 24.36 -9.72
CA LYS A 485 1.10 25.83 -9.71
C LYS A 485 1.35 26.39 -8.30
N ASN A 486 2.05 27.52 -8.22
CA ASN A 486 2.21 28.28 -6.97
C ASN A 486 0.82 28.60 -6.41
N ASN A 487 0.61 28.28 -5.13
CA ASN A 487 -0.63 28.61 -4.43
C ASN A 487 -0.52 30.02 -3.86
N PRO A 488 -1.19 31.05 -4.41
CA PRO A 488 -1.02 32.42 -3.92
C PRO A 488 -1.45 32.57 -2.45
N TRP A 489 -2.40 31.75 -1.98
CA TRP A 489 -2.88 31.78 -0.60
C TRP A 489 -1.92 31.20 0.44
N SER A 490 -0.88 30.42 0.06
CA SER A 490 0.07 29.87 1.04
C SER A 490 1.07 30.91 1.57
N TYR A 491 1.19 32.05 0.90
CA TYR A 491 2.11 33.15 1.26
C TYR A 491 1.40 34.43 1.74
N ASP A 492 0.07 34.50 1.58
CA ASP A 492 -0.74 35.64 2.02
C ASP A 492 -1.26 35.42 3.45
N GLU A 493 -0.49 35.90 4.44
CA GLU A 493 -0.86 35.83 5.86
C GLU A 493 -2.21 36.50 6.15
N ALA A 494 -2.54 37.61 5.48
CA ALA A 494 -3.79 38.33 5.69
C ALA A 494 -5.00 37.50 5.24
N LEU A 495 -4.90 36.84 4.08
CA LEU A 495 -5.91 35.90 3.61
C LEU A 495 -6.06 34.69 4.54
N GLN A 496 -4.96 34.13 5.04
CA GLN A 496 -4.99 33.01 5.99
C GLN A 496 -5.67 33.41 7.31
N HIS A 497 -5.38 34.59 7.84
CA HIS A 497 -6.04 35.13 9.04
C HIS A 497 -7.54 35.35 8.84
N VAL A 498 -7.98 35.85 7.68
CA VAL A 498 -9.41 36.01 7.35
C VAL A 498 -10.12 34.67 7.19
N LEU A 499 -9.49 33.69 6.54
CA LEU A 499 -10.04 32.34 6.42
C LEU A 499 -10.15 31.65 7.79
N MET A 500 -9.20 31.87 8.69
CA MET A 500 -9.23 31.35 10.06
C MET A 500 -10.27 32.03 10.95
N SER A 501 -10.50 33.34 10.81
CA SER A 501 -11.51 34.04 11.60
C SER A 501 -12.93 33.62 11.20
N GLU A 502 -13.22 33.49 9.90
CA GLU A 502 -14.51 32.94 9.44
C GLU A 502 -14.69 31.46 9.81
N TRP A 503 -13.61 30.67 9.78
CA TRP A 503 -13.64 29.28 10.21
C TRP A 503 -13.95 29.12 11.71
N SER A 504 -13.32 29.91 12.58
CA SER A 504 -13.55 29.82 14.04
C SER A 504 -14.97 30.24 14.43
N LEU A 505 -15.54 31.24 13.74
CA LEU A 505 -16.96 31.62 13.87
C LEU A 505 -17.90 30.48 13.43
N SER A 506 -17.55 29.78 12.35
CA SER A 506 -18.31 28.65 11.82
C SER A 506 -18.23 27.42 12.72
N PHE A 507 -17.06 27.11 13.27
CA PHE A 507 -16.82 26.02 14.21
C PHE A 507 -17.51 26.25 15.56
N THR A 508 -17.44 27.48 16.09
CA THR A 508 -18.19 27.89 17.30
C THR A 508 -19.71 27.76 17.09
N SER A 509 -20.20 28.13 15.90
CA SER A 509 -21.62 27.96 15.54
C SER A 509 -22.05 26.49 15.55
N LEU A 510 -21.26 25.60 14.94
CA LEU A 510 -21.51 24.16 14.97
C LEU A 510 -21.52 23.58 16.38
N TYR A 511 -20.55 23.94 17.22
CA TYR A 511 -20.49 23.46 18.59
C TYR A 511 -21.69 23.93 19.43
N ASN A 512 -22.17 25.17 19.20
CA ASN A 512 -23.39 25.65 19.84
C ASN A 512 -24.66 24.93 19.34
N GLN A 513 -24.74 24.59 18.05
CA GLN A 513 -25.82 23.75 17.51
C GLN A 513 -25.78 22.32 18.09
N LEU A 514 -24.60 21.76 18.29
CA LEU A 514 -24.38 20.45 18.94
C LEU A 514 -24.87 20.47 20.39
N ARG A 515 -24.48 21.50 21.17
CA ARG A 515 -24.97 21.72 22.54
C ARG A 515 -26.48 21.90 22.62
N ALA A 516 -27.08 22.56 21.62
CA ALA A 516 -28.52 22.75 21.51
C ALA A 516 -29.27 21.52 20.97
N LYS A 517 -28.58 20.40 20.70
CA LYS A 517 -29.13 19.17 20.08
C LYS A 517 -29.77 19.39 18.69
N LEU A 518 -29.42 20.49 18.02
CA LEU A 518 -29.88 20.83 16.66
C LEU A 518 -28.98 20.25 15.57
N CYS A 519 -27.72 19.99 15.89
CA CYS A 519 -26.80 19.18 15.09
C CYS A 519 -26.47 17.91 15.88
N PRO A 520 -26.64 16.70 15.33
CA PRO A 520 -26.39 15.46 16.06
C PRO A 520 -24.88 15.19 16.18
N TYR A 521 -24.11 15.42 15.12
CA TYR A 521 -22.67 15.24 15.10
C TYR A 521 -22.05 16.07 13.97
N PHE A 522 -20.75 16.37 14.07
CA PHE A 522 -19.97 16.94 12.97
C PHE A 522 -18.51 16.48 13.04
N TYR A 523 -17.80 16.58 11.93
CA TYR A 523 -16.37 16.27 11.85
C TYR A 523 -15.52 17.52 11.59
N VAL A 524 -14.31 17.52 12.15
CA VAL A 524 -13.24 18.48 11.86
C VAL A 524 -12.08 17.70 11.24
N CYS A 525 -11.89 17.82 9.93
CA CYS A 525 -10.83 17.13 9.20
C CYS A 525 -9.62 18.07 9.01
N THR A 526 -8.53 17.80 9.75
CA THR A 526 -7.23 18.47 9.60
C THR A 526 -6.33 17.65 8.67
N TYR A 527 -5.12 18.13 8.38
CA TYR A 527 -4.13 17.38 7.59
C TYR A 527 -3.39 16.29 8.39
N GLN A 528 -3.47 16.33 9.72
CA GLN A 528 -2.83 15.36 10.63
C GLN A 528 -3.82 14.40 11.28
N PHE A 529 -5.01 14.90 11.63
CA PHE A 529 -6.02 14.17 12.40
C PHE A 529 -7.45 14.57 12.03
N THR A 530 -8.41 13.73 12.39
CA THR A 530 -9.83 14.06 12.32
C THR A 530 -10.42 14.05 13.72
N VAL A 531 -11.31 15.00 14.01
CA VAL A 531 -12.12 15.02 15.23
C VAL A 531 -13.58 14.75 14.88
N LEU A 532 -14.24 13.84 15.60
CA LEU A 532 -15.69 13.63 15.56
C LEU A 532 -16.30 14.15 16.86
N PHE A 533 -17.13 15.19 16.76
CA PHE A 533 -17.97 15.68 17.87
C PHE A 533 -19.37 15.07 17.77
N ARG A 534 -19.92 14.56 18.88
CA ARG A 534 -21.27 14.01 18.97
C ARG A 534 -22.06 14.63 20.12
N ALA A 535 -23.33 14.91 19.88
CA ALA A 535 -24.26 15.43 20.86
C ALA A 535 -24.56 14.41 21.98
N ALA A 536 -24.97 14.94 23.13
CA ALA A 536 -25.50 14.17 24.25
C ALA A 536 -26.72 13.32 23.81
N GLY A 537 -26.68 12.01 24.11
CA GLY A 537 -27.68 11.01 23.74
C GLY A 537 -27.29 10.08 22.58
N LEU A 538 -26.14 10.30 21.93
CA LEU A 538 -25.67 9.47 20.80
C LEU A 538 -24.58 8.49 21.22
N ALA A 539 -24.47 7.37 20.49
CA ALA A 539 -23.48 6.33 20.71
C ALA A 539 -23.43 5.80 22.17
N GLY A 540 -24.57 5.80 22.86
CA GLY A 540 -24.69 5.41 24.27
C GLY A 540 -24.13 6.38 25.31
N SER A 541 -23.76 7.61 24.93
CA SER A 541 -23.23 8.63 25.84
C SER A 541 -24.31 9.64 26.24
N ASP A 542 -24.44 9.91 27.53
CA ASP A 542 -25.31 10.96 28.11
C ASP A 542 -24.71 12.37 27.96
N VAL A 543 -23.38 12.48 27.91
CA VAL A 543 -22.63 13.72 27.67
C VAL A 543 -22.19 13.88 26.21
N ILE A 544 -21.84 15.13 25.84
CA ILE A 544 -21.14 15.43 24.58
C ILE A 544 -19.79 14.71 24.57
N THR A 545 -19.40 14.17 23.42
CA THR A 545 -18.11 13.48 23.26
C THR A 545 -17.37 13.97 22.02
N ALA A 546 -16.04 14.04 22.12
CA ALA A 546 -15.14 14.29 21.00
C ALA A 546 -14.11 13.15 20.88
N LEU A 547 -14.03 12.53 19.70
CA LEU A 547 -13.06 11.49 19.36
C LEU A 547 -12.03 12.06 18.38
N ILE A 548 -10.74 11.94 18.69
CA ILE A 548 -9.63 12.47 17.88
C ILE A 548 -8.79 11.30 17.37
N SER A 549 -8.58 11.16 16.05
CA SER A 549 -7.67 10.15 15.50
C SER A 549 -7.07 10.52 14.13
N PRO A 550 -5.80 10.14 13.85
CA PRO A 550 -4.80 9.68 14.82
C PRO A 550 -4.38 10.80 15.79
N THR A 551 -3.71 10.48 16.89
CA THR A 551 -3.03 11.47 17.74
C THR A 551 -1.53 11.23 17.76
N THR A 552 -0.79 12.23 18.23
CA THR A 552 0.65 12.17 18.49
C THR A 552 0.92 12.48 19.95
N ARG A 553 2.07 12.04 20.48
CA ARG A 553 2.53 12.39 21.83
C ARG A 553 2.49 13.90 22.06
N GLY A 554 3.02 14.70 21.12
CA GLY A 554 3.00 16.16 21.23
C GLY A 554 1.60 16.77 21.27
N LEU A 555 0.63 16.23 20.51
CA LEU A 555 -0.77 16.69 20.58
C LEU A 555 -1.39 16.33 21.95
N ARG A 556 -1.12 15.11 22.44
CA ARG A 556 -1.59 14.62 23.75
C ARG A 556 -1.01 15.41 24.92
N GLU A 557 0.27 15.76 24.87
CA GLU A 557 0.93 16.61 25.86
C GLU A 557 0.41 18.05 25.82
N ALA A 558 0.23 18.63 24.63
CA ALA A 558 -0.38 19.96 24.48
C ALA A 558 -1.82 20.01 25.04
N MET A 559 -2.63 18.97 24.81
CA MET A 559 -3.97 18.87 25.41
C MET A 559 -3.92 18.79 26.94
N LYS A 560 -2.99 18.04 27.54
CA LYS A 560 -2.83 17.99 29.00
C LYS A 560 -2.41 19.34 29.58
N ASN A 561 -1.50 20.05 28.92
CA ASN A 561 -1.01 21.35 29.38
C ASN A 561 -2.12 22.42 29.40
N GLU A 562 -3.13 22.29 28.54
CA GLU A 562 -4.33 23.14 28.48
C GLU A 562 -5.46 22.63 29.40
N GLY A 563 -5.18 21.64 30.26
CA GLY A 563 -6.13 21.09 31.22
C GLY A 563 -7.23 20.20 30.62
N ILE A 564 -7.04 19.66 29.40
CA ILE A 564 -8.03 18.79 28.75
C ILE A 564 -7.82 17.34 29.18
N GLU A 565 -8.76 16.81 29.97
CA GLU A 565 -8.81 15.38 30.27
C GLU A 565 -9.23 14.56 29.03
N PHE A 566 -8.52 13.46 28.77
CA PHE A 566 -8.86 12.53 27.70
C PHE A 566 -8.50 11.08 28.06
N TYR A 567 -9.25 10.15 27.47
CA TYR A 567 -9.09 8.71 27.65
C TYR A 567 -8.53 8.08 26.37
N LEU A 568 -7.76 6.98 26.51
CA LEU A 568 -7.22 6.19 25.39
C LEU A 568 -7.88 4.79 25.38
N PRO A 569 -9.01 4.60 24.67
CA PRO A 569 -9.85 3.41 24.78
C PRO A 569 -9.11 2.07 24.58
N PHE A 570 -8.11 2.03 23.70
CA PHE A 570 -7.39 0.79 23.38
C PHE A 570 -6.24 0.45 24.35
N GLN A 571 -5.81 1.38 25.19
CA GLN A 571 -4.77 1.13 26.19
C GLN A 571 -5.37 0.47 27.46
N GLU A 572 -6.54 0.93 27.90
CA GLU A 572 -7.27 0.32 29.02
C GLU A 572 -7.74 -1.11 28.73
N VAL A 573 -8.20 -1.41 27.50
CA VAL A 573 -8.64 -2.76 27.14
C VAL A 573 -7.50 -3.77 27.29
N ARG A 574 -6.25 -3.38 27.02
CA ARG A 574 -5.07 -4.24 27.28
C ARG A 574 -4.85 -4.45 28.79
N LYS A 575 -4.89 -3.39 29.60
CA LYS A 575 -4.78 -3.51 31.08
C LYS A 575 -5.88 -4.40 31.66
N LYS A 576 -7.14 -4.20 31.27
CA LYS A 576 -8.28 -5.02 31.70
C LYS A 576 -8.17 -6.48 31.24
N LYS A 577 -7.59 -6.76 30.06
CA LYS A 577 -7.35 -8.14 29.59
C LYS A 577 -6.23 -8.86 30.35
N LEU A 578 -5.21 -8.14 30.81
CA LEU A 578 -4.20 -8.65 31.75
C LEU A 578 -4.82 -8.97 33.12
N ASN A 579 -5.60 -8.06 33.69
CA ASN A 579 -6.26 -8.26 34.98
C ASN A 579 -7.34 -9.38 34.95
N ALA A 580 -8.02 -9.55 33.80
CA ALA A 580 -8.97 -10.65 33.59
C ALA A 580 -8.29 -12.02 33.42
N LEU A 581 -7.00 -12.06 33.04
CA LEU A 581 -6.23 -13.30 32.96
C LEU A 581 -5.78 -13.77 34.37
N GLY A 582 -5.45 -12.83 35.26
CA GLY A 582 -5.11 -13.14 36.65
C GLY A 582 -6.30 -13.67 37.47
N SER A 583 -7.48 -13.07 37.31
CA SER A 583 -8.70 -13.47 38.05
C SER A 583 -9.30 -14.82 37.61
N HIS A 584 -8.77 -15.47 36.58
CA HIS A 584 -9.25 -16.79 36.13
C HIS A 584 -8.58 -17.98 36.85
N LEU A 585 -7.55 -17.73 37.67
CA LEU A 585 -6.81 -18.76 38.43
C LEU A 585 -7.38 -19.04 39.83
N GLU A 586 -8.25 -18.19 40.38
CA GLU A 586 -8.71 -18.27 41.79
C GLU A 586 -10.03 -19.04 42.01
N SER A 587 -10.56 -19.75 41.00
CA SER A 587 -11.93 -20.31 41.05
C SER A 587 -12.04 -21.85 41.05
N ARG A 588 -10.97 -22.59 41.39
CA ARG A 588 -10.97 -24.07 41.37
C ARG A 588 -10.14 -24.75 42.48
N SER A 589 -10.65 -24.78 43.71
CA SER A 589 -10.52 -25.92 44.63
C SER A 589 -11.39 -25.78 45.89
N ALA A 590 -12.21 -26.80 46.19
CA ALA A 590 -12.80 -27.05 47.51
C ALA A 590 -13.36 -28.49 47.59
N GLY A 591 -12.81 -29.32 48.48
CA GLY A 591 -13.28 -30.68 48.84
C GLY A 591 -12.74 -31.82 47.95
N ASP A 592 -12.27 -32.96 48.47
CA ASP A 592 -12.01 -33.34 49.87
C ASP A 592 -11.02 -34.54 49.94
N SER A 593 -10.43 -34.76 51.13
CA SER A 593 -9.60 -35.85 51.71
C SER A 593 -9.58 -37.28 51.06
N ASP A 594 -8.57 -38.17 51.23
CA ASP A 594 -7.49 -38.25 52.24
C ASP A 594 -6.26 -39.16 51.88
N THR A 595 -5.17 -39.02 52.66
CA THR A 595 -3.96 -39.90 52.85
C THR A 595 -2.74 -39.92 51.88
N ASN A 596 -1.59 -39.46 52.42
CA ASN A 596 -0.16 -39.81 52.21
C ASN A 596 0.45 -39.70 50.78
N THR A 597 1.49 -38.89 50.50
CA THR A 597 2.82 -38.86 51.16
C THR A 597 3.64 -37.60 50.74
N GLU A 598 4.43 -37.06 51.69
CA GLU A 598 5.59 -36.14 51.54
C GLU A 598 5.45 -34.66 51.09
N ASN A 599 5.84 -33.78 52.04
CA ASN A 599 6.55 -32.48 51.89
C ASN A 599 5.75 -31.19 51.62
N ALA A 600 4.98 -30.77 52.63
CA ALA A 600 5.22 -29.58 53.49
C ALA A 600 6.15 -28.44 52.98
N GLU A 601 5.90 -27.15 53.22
CA GLU A 601 4.86 -26.49 54.05
C GLU A 601 4.64 -25.01 53.66
N ASN A 602 3.35 -24.64 53.51
CA ASN A 602 2.62 -23.50 54.11
C ASN A 602 3.23 -22.07 54.14
N GLU A 603 2.59 -21.05 53.54
CA GLU A 603 1.27 -20.42 53.83
C GLU A 603 1.28 -19.39 54.97
N GLY A 604 0.66 -18.23 54.75
CA GLY A 604 0.54 -17.15 55.73
C GLY A 604 -0.10 -15.86 55.19
N GLU A 605 -1.39 -15.90 54.83
CA GLU A 605 -2.16 -14.68 54.54
C GLU A 605 -2.22 -13.72 55.74
N GLN A 606 -2.29 -12.40 55.49
CA GLN A 606 -3.32 -11.59 56.15
C GLN A 606 -3.64 -10.24 55.48
N ARG A 607 -4.94 -9.90 55.49
CA ARG A 607 -5.54 -8.64 55.02
C ARG A 607 -5.49 -7.57 56.12
N LEU A 608 -5.62 -6.29 55.74
CA LEU A 608 -6.36 -5.16 56.40
C LEU A 608 -5.83 -3.83 55.80
N SER A 609 -6.52 -3.16 54.86
CA SER A 609 -7.57 -2.14 55.06
C SER A 609 -7.16 -0.88 55.85
N GLY A 610 -7.21 0.32 55.24
CA GLY A 610 -7.32 1.58 56.00
C GLY A 610 -6.89 2.91 55.34
N VAL A 611 -7.86 3.65 54.78
CA VAL A 611 -8.06 5.12 54.91
C VAL A 611 -6.91 6.14 54.61
N CYS A 612 -7.10 6.88 53.51
CA CYS A 612 -6.94 8.34 53.25
C CYS A 612 -5.81 9.20 53.90
N GLY A 613 -5.11 9.95 53.04
CA GLY A 613 -4.22 11.09 53.31
C GLY A 613 -2.96 11.00 52.42
N ASP A 614 -2.91 11.63 51.24
CA ASP A 614 -2.61 13.05 50.96
C ASP A 614 -1.10 13.39 51.05
N ASP A 615 -0.60 14.07 49.99
CA ASP A 615 0.77 14.55 49.74
C ASP A 615 1.99 13.61 49.92
N GLY A 616 2.74 13.39 48.83
CA GLY A 616 4.09 12.81 48.88
C GLY A 616 4.57 12.28 47.52
N GLU A 617 5.75 12.73 47.08
CA GLU A 617 6.46 12.13 45.95
C GLU A 617 7.16 10.83 46.39
N ASP A 618 7.56 9.99 45.41
CA ASP A 618 8.38 8.77 45.54
C ASP A 618 7.73 7.52 46.19
N GLU A 619 7.12 6.65 45.38
CA GLU A 619 7.07 5.19 45.63
C GLU A 619 6.79 4.39 44.33
N ASP A 620 7.84 3.76 43.77
CA ASP A 620 7.77 2.83 42.62
C ASP A 620 8.87 1.74 42.79
N ASP A 621 9.07 1.23 44.03
CA ASP A 621 10.13 0.25 44.39
C ASP A 621 9.58 -1.12 44.91
N GLU A 622 8.24 -1.35 44.90
CA GLU A 622 7.61 -2.65 45.26
C GLU A 622 7.87 -3.78 44.24
N GLY A 623 8.56 -3.52 43.13
CA GLY A 623 8.79 -4.51 42.07
C GLY A 623 9.84 -5.59 42.38
N PHE A 624 10.58 -5.49 43.48
CA PHE A 624 11.82 -6.26 43.70
C PHE A 624 11.96 -6.99 45.06
N SER A 625 11.01 -6.88 46.00
CA SER A 625 11.16 -7.47 47.35
C SER A 625 11.35 -8.99 47.37
N TRP A 626 10.74 -9.72 46.42
CA TRP A 626 10.87 -11.18 46.31
C TRP A 626 12.32 -11.67 46.06
N LEU A 627 13.20 -10.82 45.52
CA LEU A 627 14.60 -11.16 45.30
C LEU A 627 15.44 -11.12 46.58
N GLU A 628 15.02 -10.33 47.57
CA GLU A 628 15.65 -10.29 48.90
C GLU A 628 15.24 -11.50 49.73
N GLU A 629 13.98 -11.95 49.63
CA GLU A 629 13.50 -13.19 50.27
C GLU A 629 14.14 -14.47 49.69
N MET A 630 14.59 -14.47 48.43
CA MET A 630 15.36 -15.57 47.85
C MET A 630 16.87 -15.54 48.16
N GLY A 631 17.33 -14.62 49.01
CA GLY A 631 18.71 -14.60 49.52
C GLY A 631 19.79 -14.19 48.49
N VAL A 632 19.41 -13.52 47.40
CA VAL A 632 20.34 -13.13 46.32
C VAL A 632 21.00 -11.79 46.62
N HIS A 633 21.93 -11.75 47.57
CA HIS A 633 22.77 -10.57 47.79
C HIS A 633 23.93 -10.45 46.77
N ASP A 634 24.12 -9.22 46.29
CA ASP A 634 25.30 -8.69 45.61
C ASP A 634 25.81 -9.40 44.33
N LYS A 635 25.15 -9.12 43.17
CA LYS A 635 25.81 -8.71 41.89
C LYS A 635 24.90 -8.46 40.68
N ILE A 636 23.65 -8.03 40.86
CA ILE A 636 22.82 -7.56 39.74
C ILE A 636 22.69 -6.04 39.83
N LYS A 637 23.21 -5.31 38.82
CA LYS A 637 22.90 -3.88 38.69
C LYS A 637 21.39 -3.73 38.50
N LYS A 638 20.70 -3.02 39.41
CA LYS A 638 19.32 -2.56 39.15
C LYS A 638 19.33 -1.87 37.77
N PRO A 639 18.45 -2.22 36.82
CA PRO A 639 18.36 -1.51 35.55
C PRO A 639 17.89 -0.08 35.84
N ASP A 640 18.61 0.92 35.32
CA ASP A 640 18.35 2.34 35.64
C ASP A 640 16.87 2.69 35.46
N THR A 641 16.32 3.55 36.32
CA THR A 641 14.94 4.06 36.21
C THR A 641 14.65 4.71 34.85
N ASN A 642 15.68 5.18 34.16
CA ASN A 642 15.62 5.62 32.76
C ASN A 642 15.19 4.50 31.79
N SER A 643 15.62 3.25 32.00
CA SER A 643 15.23 2.11 31.17
C SER A 643 13.74 1.77 31.32
N ILE A 644 13.17 1.89 32.52
CA ILE A 644 11.75 1.65 32.82
C ILE A 644 10.90 2.78 32.21
N LYS A 645 11.34 4.03 32.32
CA LYS A 645 10.74 5.16 31.57
C LYS A 645 10.79 4.91 30.06
N LEU A 646 11.94 4.52 29.51
CA LEU A 646 12.10 4.18 28.10
C LEU A 646 11.14 3.07 27.64
N TYR A 647 10.85 2.04 28.45
CA TYR A 647 9.86 1.00 28.07
C TYR A 647 8.41 1.52 28.08
N LYS A 648 8.00 2.36 29.05
CA LYS A 648 6.68 3.04 29.03
C LYS A 648 6.59 3.96 27.80
N GLU A 649 7.62 4.77 27.53
CA GLU A 649 7.66 5.69 26.39
C GLU A 649 7.70 4.97 25.04
N ARG A 650 8.42 3.85 24.92
CA ARG A 650 8.51 3.05 23.68
C ARG A 650 7.14 2.57 23.21
N HIS A 651 6.24 2.24 24.14
CA HIS A 651 4.86 1.84 23.81
C HIS A 651 3.94 3.03 23.48
N GLU A 652 4.13 4.21 24.07
CA GLU A 652 3.37 5.41 23.66
C GLU A 652 3.80 5.92 22.28
N ILE A 653 5.11 5.91 22.00
CA ILE A 653 5.69 6.31 20.71
C ILE A 653 5.28 5.33 19.58
N GLN A 654 5.18 4.03 19.87
CA GLN A 654 4.80 3.01 18.88
C GLN A 654 3.34 3.13 18.38
N MET A 655 2.49 3.90 19.08
CA MET A 655 1.08 4.12 18.74
C MET A 655 0.86 5.38 17.88
N ASP A 656 1.78 6.33 17.90
CA ASP A 656 1.60 7.64 17.24
C ASP A 656 1.35 7.50 15.73
N HIS A 657 0.55 8.43 15.19
CA HIS A 657 0.10 8.47 13.79
C HIS A 657 -0.76 7.29 13.31
N LYS A 658 -0.92 6.20 14.08
CA LYS A 658 -1.83 5.10 13.76
C LYS A 658 -3.27 5.44 14.18
N PRO A 659 -4.32 5.00 13.45
CA PRO A 659 -5.71 5.20 13.88
C PRO A 659 -5.99 4.69 15.31
N GLU A 660 -5.24 3.68 15.76
CA GLU A 660 -5.34 3.11 17.11
C GLU A 660 -4.94 4.08 18.25
N SER A 661 -4.35 5.23 17.95
CA SER A 661 -4.03 6.30 18.93
C SER A 661 -5.23 7.21 19.24
N VAL A 662 -6.45 6.70 19.10
CA VAL A 662 -7.68 7.50 19.31
C VAL A 662 -7.76 8.02 20.75
N ALA A 663 -7.95 9.33 20.89
CA ALA A 663 -8.22 9.99 22.16
C ALA A 663 -9.71 10.38 22.26
N LEU A 664 -10.28 10.21 23.44
CA LEU A 664 -11.69 10.46 23.75
C LEU A 664 -11.80 11.51 24.84
N VAL A 665 -12.39 12.67 24.50
CA VAL A 665 -12.74 13.75 25.43
C VAL A 665 -14.25 13.70 25.70
N LYS A 666 -14.68 13.96 26.94
CA LYS A 666 -16.08 13.87 27.38
C LYS A 666 -16.52 15.15 28.08
N GLY A 667 -17.82 15.44 28.05
CA GLY A 667 -18.43 16.46 28.92
C GLY A 667 -17.85 17.87 28.73
N PRO A 668 -17.56 18.62 29.81
CA PRO A 668 -17.17 20.03 29.74
C PRO A 668 -15.86 20.24 28.97
N ASP A 669 -14.93 19.28 29.02
CA ASP A 669 -13.61 19.36 28.38
C ASP A 669 -13.69 19.43 26.85
N THR A 670 -14.83 19.05 26.27
CA THR A 670 -15.09 19.24 24.83
C THR A 670 -15.22 20.71 24.43
N PHE A 671 -15.53 21.62 25.36
CA PHE A 671 -15.46 23.07 25.16
C PHE A 671 -14.03 23.61 25.32
N THR A 672 -13.26 23.07 26.26
CA THR A 672 -11.81 23.38 26.37
C THR A 672 -11.08 22.94 25.09
N LEU A 673 -11.41 21.75 24.56
CA LEU A 673 -10.93 21.25 23.27
C LEU A 673 -11.32 22.17 22.09
N LEU A 674 -12.54 22.70 22.05
CA LEU A 674 -12.95 23.69 21.04
C LEU A 674 -12.00 24.90 21.05
N ASN A 675 -11.75 25.47 22.24
CA ASN A 675 -10.88 26.64 22.39
C ASN A 675 -9.41 26.33 22.06
N PHE A 676 -8.90 25.18 22.51
CA PHE A 676 -7.57 24.69 22.14
C PHE A 676 -7.42 24.59 20.63
N LEU A 677 -8.35 23.91 19.95
CA LEU A 677 -8.32 23.76 18.50
C LEU A 677 -8.35 25.12 17.79
N MET A 678 -9.19 26.07 18.21
CA MET A 678 -9.21 27.42 17.59
C MET A 678 -7.89 28.19 17.71
N ASN A 679 -7.09 27.93 18.76
CA ASN A 679 -5.80 28.57 18.99
C ASN A 679 -4.60 27.73 18.50
N CYS A 680 -4.83 26.49 18.08
CA CYS A 680 -3.79 25.52 17.76
C CYS A 680 -3.17 25.77 16.37
N LYS A 681 -1.96 26.35 16.35
CA LYS A 681 -1.25 26.68 15.09
C LYS A 681 -0.97 25.46 14.20
N SER A 682 -0.86 24.26 14.77
CA SER A 682 -0.61 23.01 14.02
C SER A 682 -1.85 22.38 13.37
N LEU A 683 -3.01 23.05 13.37
CA LEU A 683 -4.16 22.59 12.57
C LEU A 683 -4.02 22.85 11.07
N VAL A 684 -3.15 23.80 10.69
CA VAL A 684 -2.94 24.23 9.30
C VAL A 684 -1.68 23.58 8.74
N ALA A 685 -1.78 23.04 7.53
CA ALA A 685 -0.61 22.53 6.84
C ALA A 685 0.35 23.68 6.51
N SER A 686 1.63 23.53 6.84
CA SER A 686 2.68 24.48 6.46
C SER A 686 3.13 24.32 4.99
N ALA A 687 2.90 23.15 4.39
CA ALA A 687 3.30 22.82 3.02
C ALA A 687 2.26 21.97 2.28
N GLY A 688 2.30 22.00 0.95
CA GLY A 688 1.41 21.24 0.07
C GLY A 688 0.18 22.01 -0.46
N PRO A 689 -0.72 21.34 -1.21
CA PRO A 689 -1.83 22.00 -1.93
C PRO A 689 -2.91 22.60 -1.01
N GLN A 690 -2.95 22.19 0.26
CA GLN A 690 -3.87 22.70 1.29
C GLN A 690 -3.15 23.59 2.31
N ALA A 691 -1.92 24.04 2.03
CA ALA A 691 -1.15 24.90 2.92
C ALA A 691 -1.87 26.24 3.18
N GLY A 692 -1.79 26.75 4.40
CA GLY A 692 -2.47 27.98 4.82
C GLY A 692 -3.99 27.87 5.00
N LEU A 693 -4.62 26.76 4.62
CA LEU A 693 -6.09 26.62 4.67
C LEU A 693 -6.59 26.01 5.99
N PRO A 694 -7.61 26.59 6.64
CA PRO A 694 -8.16 26.06 7.89
C PRO A 694 -8.80 24.68 7.69
N PRO A 695 -8.97 23.87 8.76
CA PRO A 695 -9.55 22.52 8.68
C PRO A 695 -10.92 22.46 8.00
N THR A 696 -11.29 21.28 7.48
CA THR A 696 -12.61 21.12 6.84
C THR A 696 -13.64 20.65 7.84
N LEU A 697 -14.67 21.45 8.05
CA LEU A 697 -15.86 21.14 8.84
C LEU A 697 -16.84 20.38 7.93
N LEU A 698 -17.31 19.22 8.37
CA LEU A 698 -18.34 18.42 7.70
C LEU A 698 -19.51 18.19 8.64
N SER A 699 -20.73 18.50 8.19
CA SER A 699 -21.95 18.39 8.99
C SER A 699 -23.13 17.81 8.18
N PRO A 700 -24.03 17.02 8.80
CA PRO A 700 -25.35 16.72 8.24
C PRO A 700 -26.25 17.96 8.15
N ASN A 701 -26.06 18.94 9.03
CA ASN A 701 -26.94 20.09 9.20
C ASN A 701 -26.29 21.39 8.70
N ALA A 702 -27.12 22.34 8.27
CA ALA A 702 -26.70 23.69 7.90
C ALA A 702 -26.15 24.49 9.10
N PHE A 703 -25.00 25.11 8.91
CA PHE A 703 -24.32 25.95 9.91
C PHE A 703 -23.80 27.25 9.29
N ARG A 704 -23.38 28.20 10.13
CA ARG A 704 -22.82 29.49 9.67
C ARG A 704 -21.62 29.24 8.74
N GLY A 705 -21.55 29.95 7.62
CA GLY A 705 -20.46 29.83 6.63
C GLY A 705 -20.49 28.55 5.77
N ALA A 706 -21.37 27.59 6.05
CA ALA A 706 -21.42 26.33 5.35
C ALA A 706 -21.92 26.46 3.91
N THR A 707 -21.27 25.76 2.98
CA THR A 707 -21.76 25.57 1.62
C THR A 707 -22.40 24.20 1.48
N MET A 708 -23.60 24.16 0.90
CA MET A 708 -24.27 22.91 0.54
C MET A 708 -23.54 22.24 -0.62
N GLN A 709 -23.27 20.95 -0.52
CA GLN A 709 -22.60 20.14 -1.53
C GLN A 709 -23.37 18.82 -1.75
N THR A 710 -23.20 18.23 -2.93
CA THR A 710 -23.88 16.98 -3.33
C THR A 710 -22.84 15.91 -3.68
N LEU A 711 -23.00 14.71 -3.13
CA LEU A 711 -22.21 13.53 -3.47
C LEU A 711 -22.37 13.17 -4.95
N LYS A 712 -21.29 12.75 -5.61
CA LYS A 712 -21.30 12.42 -7.04
C LYS A 712 -21.80 10.98 -7.21
N ALA A 713 -23.02 10.81 -7.70
CA ALA A 713 -23.59 9.52 -8.08
C ALA A 713 -23.39 9.23 -9.58
N ARG A 714 -23.12 7.97 -9.94
CA ARG A 714 -22.99 7.46 -11.31
C ARG A 714 -23.49 6.02 -11.38
N SER A 715 -24.45 5.72 -12.25
CA SER A 715 -24.76 4.32 -12.58
C SER A 715 -23.80 3.79 -13.66
N ILE A 716 -23.48 2.50 -13.58
CA ILE A 716 -22.70 1.76 -14.59
C ILE A 716 -23.31 0.36 -14.73
N ASN A 717 -23.63 -0.04 -15.96
CA ASN A 717 -24.12 -1.39 -16.27
C ASN A 717 -22.92 -2.30 -16.53
N VAL A 718 -22.76 -3.38 -15.76
CA VAL A 718 -21.60 -4.28 -15.81
C VAL A 718 -22.08 -5.71 -16.09
N LYS A 719 -21.65 -6.29 -17.20
CA LYS A 719 -21.95 -7.70 -17.48
C LYS A 719 -20.93 -8.58 -16.75
N THR A 720 -21.38 -9.35 -15.75
CA THR A 720 -20.52 -10.30 -15.04
C THR A 720 -20.77 -11.72 -15.53
N GLN A 721 -19.68 -12.39 -15.92
CA GLN A 721 -19.73 -13.76 -16.41
C GLN A 721 -19.50 -14.72 -15.25
N VAL A 722 -20.54 -15.48 -14.87
CA VAL A 722 -20.46 -16.48 -13.78
C VAL A 722 -20.78 -17.84 -14.37
N HIS A 723 -19.80 -18.75 -14.29
CA HIS A 723 -19.90 -20.18 -14.66
C HIS A 723 -20.80 -20.46 -15.88
N SER A 724 -20.36 -20.01 -17.05
CA SER A 724 -21.00 -20.16 -18.38
C SER A 724 -22.25 -19.31 -18.70
N HIS A 725 -22.83 -18.57 -17.74
CA HIS A 725 -23.89 -17.61 -18.00
C HIS A 725 -23.44 -16.16 -17.77
N PHE A 726 -23.88 -15.24 -18.64
CA PHE A 726 -23.76 -13.81 -18.42
C PHE A 726 -24.96 -13.34 -17.59
N ASN A 727 -24.69 -12.85 -16.38
CA ASN A 727 -25.68 -12.12 -15.60
C ASN A 727 -25.42 -10.62 -15.79
N ASP A 728 -26.46 -9.88 -16.16
CA ASP A 728 -26.40 -8.42 -16.17
C ASP A 728 -26.41 -7.94 -14.70
N ALA A 729 -25.29 -7.37 -14.24
CA ALA A 729 -25.18 -6.77 -12.92
C ALA A 729 -25.17 -5.25 -13.05
N PHE A 730 -26.07 -4.60 -12.34
CA PHE A 730 -26.14 -3.14 -12.34
C PHE A 730 -25.34 -2.63 -11.16
N SER A 731 -24.64 -1.51 -11.35
CA SER A 731 -23.86 -0.88 -10.29
C SER A 731 -24.15 0.61 -10.17
N LEU A 732 -24.11 1.11 -8.95
CA LEU A 732 -24.29 2.52 -8.60
C LEU A 732 -23.12 2.95 -7.72
N GLU A 733 -22.26 3.79 -8.29
CA GLU A 733 -21.10 4.38 -7.64
C GLU A 733 -21.50 5.73 -7.01
N ILE A 734 -21.14 5.95 -5.75
CA ILE A 734 -21.30 7.23 -5.04
C ILE A 734 -19.94 7.65 -4.49
N VAL A 735 -19.51 8.88 -4.78
CA VAL A 735 -18.17 9.41 -4.45
C VAL A 735 -18.27 10.74 -3.71
N GLY A 736 -17.51 10.88 -2.61
CA GLY A 736 -17.41 12.07 -1.78
C GLY A 736 -17.33 11.73 -0.28
N PRO A 737 -17.45 12.72 0.63
CA PRO A 737 -17.51 12.48 2.08
C PRO A 737 -18.88 11.91 2.47
N ILE A 738 -19.04 10.60 2.40
CA ILE A 738 -20.28 9.92 2.75
C ILE A 738 -20.33 9.75 4.27
N LEU A 739 -21.22 10.50 4.90
CA LEU A 739 -21.38 10.55 6.35
C LEU A 739 -22.25 9.38 6.87
N PRO A 740 -22.18 9.02 8.17
CA PRO A 740 -22.96 7.92 8.76
C PRO A 740 -24.45 7.94 8.42
N HIS A 741 -25.10 9.10 8.56
CA HIS A 741 -26.53 9.26 8.25
C HIS A 741 -26.84 9.00 6.77
N SER A 742 -25.95 9.39 5.86
CA SER A 742 -26.10 9.22 4.41
C SER A 742 -25.99 7.75 4.01
N LEU A 743 -25.05 7.00 4.60
CA LEU A 743 -24.91 5.56 4.40
C LEU A 743 -26.19 4.80 4.80
N HIS A 744 -26.76 5.12 5.97
CA HIS A 744 -28.00 4.50 6.42
C HIS A 744 -29.20 4.90 5.55
N ALA A 745 -29.35 6.20 5.23
CA ALA A 745 -30.43 6.69 4.37
C ALA A 745 -30.39 6.02 2.98
N LEU A 746 -29.22 5.99 2.32
CA LEU A 746 -29.04 5.28 1.04
C LEU A 746 -29.39 3.79 1.15
N SER A 747 -29.00 3.12 2.24
CA SER A 747 -29.34 1.70 2.47
C SER A 747 -30.85 1.47 2.61
N MET A 748 -31.59 2.38 3.26
CA MET A 748 -33.06 2.32 3.36
C MET A 748 -33.77 2.60 2.02
N LEU A 749 -33.27 3.58 1.25
CA LEU A 749 -33.79 3.85 -0.10
C LEU A 749 -33.61 2.63 -1.01
N LEU A 750 -32.42 2.03 -1.00
CA LEU A 750 -32.11 0.85 -1.80
C LEU A 750 -32.88 -0.40 -1.34
N LYS A 751 -33.17 -0.54 -0.04
CA LYS A 751 -34.07 -1.59 0.48
C LYS A 751 -35.45 -1.55 -0.18
N SER A 752 -35.97 -0.35 -0.42
CA SER A 752 -37.27 -0.11 -1.06
C SER A 752 -37.20 -0.18 -2.60
N ALA A 753 -36.14 0.36 -3.20
CA ALA A 753 -35.96 0.49 -4.65
C ALA A 753 -35.41 -0.76 -5.34
N GLN A 754 -34.80 -1.69 -4.61
CA GLN A 754 -34.19 -2.94 -5.12
C GLN A 754 -34.81 -4.19 -4.50
N SER A 755 -36.06 -4.07 -4.00
CA SER A 755 -36.90 -5.19 -3.53
C SER A 755 -36.22 -6.17 -2.57
N GLY A 756 -35.50 -5.66 -1.56
CA GLY A 756 -34.85 -6.53 -0.57
C GLY A 756 -33.50 -7.14 -0.97
N SER A 757 -32.94 -6.82 -2.15
CA SER A 757 -31.75 -7.47 -2.73
C SER A 757 -30.70 -6.49 -3.28
N PHE A 758 -29.63 -6.23 -2.53
CA PHE A 758 -28.43 -5.53 -3.03
C PHE A 758 -27.16 -5.90 -2.25
N SER A 759 -25.99 -5.67 -2.85
CA SER A 759 -24.71 -5.68 -2.14
C SER A 759 -24.00 -4.32 -2.29
N ALA A 760 -23.10 -3.98 -1.37
CA ALA A 760 -22.36 -2.73 -1.35
C ALA A 760 -20.92 -2.92 -0.87
N VAL A 761 -19.96 -2.34 -1.59
CA VAL A 761 -18.56 -2.24 -1.17
C VAL A 761 -18.31 -0.81 -0.67
N CYS A 762 -17.81 -0.67 0.56
CA CYS A 762 -17.60 0.61 1.23
C CYS A 762 -16.09 0.88 1.41
N TYR A 763 -15.61 1.96 0.79
CA TYR A 763 -14.23 2.43 0.94
C TYR A 763 -14.17 3.46 2.07
N THR A 764 -13.65 3.05 3.22
CA THR A 764 -13.53 3.90 4.42
C THR A 764 -12.32 4.83 4.34
N HIS A 765 -12.45 6.05 4.88
CA HIS A 765 -11.31 6.89 5.22
C HIS A 765 -10.63 6.35 6.49
N GLU A 766 -9.51 5.63 6.34
CA GLU A 766 -8.86 4.84 7.40
C GLU A 766 -8.72 5.54 8.77
N PRO A 767 -8.32 6.83 8.88
CA PRO A 767 -8.26 7.54 10.16
C PRO A 767 -9.57 7.54 10.96
N THR A 768 -10.72 7.46 10.28
CA THR A 768 -12.06 7.50 10.89
C THR A 768 -12.63 6.13 11.25
N ALA A 769 -11.98 5.02 10.84
CA ALA A 769 -12.48 3.66 11.09
C ALA A 769 -12.64 3.35 12.58
N VAL A 770 -11.74 3.89 13.41
CA VAL A 770 -11.71 3.70 14.87
C VAL A 770 -12.75 4.49 15.66
N PHE A 771 -13.54 5.35 15.01
CA PHE A 771 -14.62 6.08 15.68
C PHE A 771 -15.81 5.19 16.08
N ASN A 772 -15.79 3.92 15.66
CA ASN A 772 -16.68 2.86 16.11
C ASN A 772 -16.31 2.24 17.47
N THR A 773 -15.47 2.90 18.24
CA THR A 773 -15.09 2.50 19.60
C THR A 773 -16.27 2.65 20.56
N ALA A 774 -16.50 1.65 21.41
CA ALA A 774 -17.44 1.73 22.51
C ALA A 774 -16.90 2.66 23.62
N ILE A 775 -17.77 3.50 24.17
CA ILE A 775 -17.41 4.65 25.04
C ILE A 775 -17.66 4.39 26.54
N SER A 776 -18.47 3.38 26.86
CA SER A 776 -18.80 2.90 28.21
C SER A 776 -19.49 1.53 28.14
N ASN A 777 -19.38 0.75 29.22
CA ASN A 777 -20.08 -0.54 29.40
C ASN A 777 -21.42 -0.38 30.16
N GLN A 778 -21.90 0.85 30.38
CA GLN A 778 -23.12 1.10 31.15
C GLN A 778 -24.37 0.88 30.27
N GLN A 779 -24.97 -0.30 30.41
CA GLN A 779 -26.37 -0.51 30.03
C GLN A 779 -27.30 0.18 31.03
N SER A 780 -28.43 0.72 30.53
CA SER A 780 -29.46 1.52 31.24
C SER A 780 -28.96 2.91 31.70
N MET A 781 -29.59 4.03 31.32
CA MET A 781 -31.03 4.33 31.33
C MET A 781 -31.50 5.29 30.19
N ALA A 782 -32.81 5.54 30.13
CA ALA A 782 -33.46 6.68 29.42
C ALA A 782 -33.46 6.71 27.87
N LYS A 783 -33.61 5.56 27.20
CA LYS A 783 -33.74 5.46 25.72
C LYS A 783 -34.89 6.30 25.12
N GLU A 784 -35.98 6.56 25.86
CA GLU A 784 -37.16 7.30 25.37
C GLU A 784 -37.16 8.82 25.65
N LEU A 785 -36.33 9.30 26.57
CA LEU A 785 -36.31 10.72 26.97
C LEU A 785 -35.26 11.51 26.18
N LEU A 786 -34.09 10.91 25.93
CA LEU A 786 -33.01 11.54 25.16
C LEU A 786 -33.29 11.61 23.65
N SER A 787 -33.99 10.62 23.09
CA SER A 787 -34.36 10.57 21.66
C SER A 787 -35.30 11.72 21.25
N LYS A 788 -36.27 12.08 22.10
CA LYS A 788 -37.29 13.12 21.80
C LYS A 788 -36.71 14.51 21.56
N ASP A 789 -35.61 14.87 22.24
CA ASP A 789 -34.94 16.14 21.99
C ASP A 789 -34.23 16.16 20.63
N LEU A 790 -33.58 15.04 20.27
CA LEU A 790 -32.80 14.89 19.04
C LEU A 790 -33.69 14.77 17.79
N LEU A 791 -34.99 14.50 17.90
CA LEU A 791 -35.92 14.57 16.76
C LEU A 791 -35.91 15.94 16.06
N LYS A 792 -35.52 17.01 16.75
CA LYS A 792 -35.36 18.36 16.18
C LYS A 792 -34.08 18.56 15.37
N CYS A 793 -33.15 17.61 15.39
CA CYS A 793 -31.91 17.67 14.60
C CYS A 793 -32.14 17.40 13.10
N GLY A 794 -33.32 16.89 12.73
CA GLY A 794 -33.71 16.82 11.33
C GLY A 794 -33.12 15.69 10.48
N LEU A 795 -32.52 14.69 11.12
CA LEU A 795 -32.28 13.38 10.49
C LEU A 795 -33.56 12.53 10.46
N HIS A 796 -33.57 11.49 9.63
CA HIS A 796 -34.62 10.47 9.63
C HIS A 796 -34.67 9.76 11.01
N PRO A 797 -35.86 9.49 11.59
CA PRO A 797 -35.98 8.83 12.89
C PRO A 797 -35.20 7.51 12.97
N ASP A 798 -35.38 6.61 12.00
CA ASP A 798 -34.68 5.32 11.95
C ASP A 798 -33.13 5.47 11.94
N THR A 799 -32.62 6.48 11.24
CA THR A 799 -31.19 6.82 11.26
C THR A 799 -30.75 7.33 12.64
N LEU A 800 -31.59 8.12 13.31
CA LEU A 800 -31.29 8.61 14.66
C LEU A 800 -31.30 7.45 15.67
N ASP A 801 -32.28 6.56 15.62
CA ASP A 801 -32.37 5.38 16.46
C ASP A 801 -31.15 4.46 16.26
N GLN A 802 -30.68 4.30 15.02
CA GLN A 802 -29.41 3.61 14.74
C GLN A 802 -28.22 4.29 15.44
N LEU A 803 -28.07 5.61 15.31
CA LEU A 803 -26.93 6.37 15.87
C LEU A 803 -26.97 6.54 17.39
N VAL A 804 -28.12 6.34 18.04
CA VAL A 804 -28.24 6.30 19.51
C VAL A 804 -27.58 5.04 20.09
N VAL A 805 -27.59 3.92 19.36
CA VAL A 805 -27.02 2.64 19.81
C VAL A 805 -25.50 2.71 19.98
N CYS A 806 -24.97 2.04 21.02
CA CYS A 806 -23.54 1.91 21.24
C CYS A 806 -22.83 1.28 20.02
N PRO A 807 -21.73 1.86 19.51
CA PRO A 807 -20.99 1.30 18.39
C PRO A 807 -20.46 -0.11 18.67
N SER A 808 -20.75 -1.05 17.77
CA SER A 808 -20.38 -2.47 17.94
C SER A 808 -19.17 -2.91 17.09
N LEU A 809 -18.65 -2.06 16.22
CA LEU A 809 -17.60 -2.42 15.23
C LEU A 809 -16.17 -2.22 15.76
N GLY A 810 -15.99 -1.52 16.88
CA GLY A 810 -14.73 -1.41 17.61
C GLY A 810 -13.64 -0.65 16.86
N LYS A 811 -12.57 -1.34 16.47
CA LYS A 811 -11.44 -0.76 15.70
C LYS A 811 -11.76 -0.54 14.22
N SER A 812 -12.80 -1.19 13.73
CA SER A 812 -13.00 -1.43 12.32
C SER A 812 -14.28 -0.78 11.82
N SER A 813 -14.50 -0.83 10.51
CA SER A 813 -15.57 -0.14 9.81
C SER A 813 -16.21 -1.07 8.80
N ILE A 814 -17.48 -0.90 8.47
CA ILE A 814 -18.14 -1.71 7.45
C ILE A 814 -17.41 -1.53 6.11
N ARG A 815 -16.94 -2.65 5.53
CA ARG A 815 -16.30 -2.75 4.21
C ARG A 815 -17.22 -3.36 3.17
N PHE A 816 -18.12 -4.24 3.59
CA PHE A 816 -19.06 -4.92 2.71
C PHE A 816 -20.42 -5.04 3.39
N ILE A 817 -21.49 -4.77 2.64
CA ILE A 817 -22.89 -4.99 3.04
C ILE A 817 -23.50 -5.92 2.00
N GLU A 818 -24.21 -6.95 2.47
CA GLU A 818 -25.07 -7.80 1.66
C GLU A 818 -26.46 -7.75 2.27
N MET A 819 -27.46 -7.35 1.49
CA MET A 819 -28.86 -7.44 1.88
C MET A 819 -29.55 -8.43 0.96
N ASN A 820 -29.99 -9.55 1.53
CA ASN A 820 -30.73 -10.61 0.83
C ASN A 820 -32.04 -10.85 1.58
N ASN A 821 -33.17 -10.90 0.87
CA ASN A 821 -34.51 -11.07 1.44
C ASN A 821 -34.79 -10.12 2.62
N TYR A 822 -34.41 -8.84 2.49
CA TYR A 822 -34.57 -7.79 3.51
C TYR A 822 -33.77 -8.00 4.83
N VAL A 823 -32.88 -9.00 4.90
CA VAL A 823 -31.96 -9.23 6.03
C VAL A 823 -30.58 -8.68 5.69
N TYR A 824 -29.97 -7.92 6.59
CA TYR A 824 -28.60 -7.43 6.42
C TYR A 824 -27.58 -8.43 6.96
N ARG A 825 -26.50 -8.59 6.19
CA ARG A 825 -25.22 -9.15 6.59
C ARG A 825 -24.14 -8.12 6.26
N TRP A 826 -23.10 -8.05 7.06
CA TRP A 826 -21.98 -7.15 6.80
C TRP A 826 -20.64 -7.81 7.12
N LYS A 827 -19.59 -7.31 6.49
CA LYS A 827 -18.18 -7.62 6.81
C LYS A 827 -17.44 -6.33 7.09
N VAL A 828 -16.41 -6.45 7.92
CA VAL A 828 -15.77 -5.39 8.71
C VAL A 828 -14.26 -5.43 8.47
#